data_AF-A0A8H5AZ61-F1
#
_entry.id   AF-A0A8H5AZ61-F1
#
_cell.length_a   1.000
_cell.length_b   1.000
_cell.length_c   1.000
_cell.angle_alpha   90.00
_cell.angle_beta   90.00
_cell.angle_gamma   90.00
#
_symmetry.space_group_name_H-M   'P 1'
#
loop_
_entity.id
_entity.type
_entity.pdbx_description
1 polymer ?
#
loop_
_entity_poly.entity_id
_entity_poly.type
_entity_poly.pdbx_seq_one_letter_code
_entity_poly.pdbx_strand_id
1 'polypeptide(L)'
;MSEGNPVTEETVLALAPKIGHGVKFNNSQDVKDYTAILAAFHDSAMSILEMDDYTPPALLPNFERFPRENISFPTKGSPENPLGGWACKFTIEDKKKTSRTGLLEGRTVVLKDCFSVAGVPCTIGTDAISPPWVPFVDATIVTRVLEAGGVICGKASTESMCQSASSFTSCTGPVENPYAPGRTAGGSSSGCGALVATHEADMAIGADQGGSIRMPSAMCGLVGVKPTFGLVPYTATASNEWQHDYAGPMARTVRDAALLLQVIAGADGLDDRAPAGCPLPGEVPAYSEKLLPEGAVAGSPLKEKKVGILTEAFEMPVLDPRVGEKVRGAAALFESLGAVVEEVSVPLHKIAPTVWMIANRYAGGKTRLGQACGHRQYYQNDLYNLCVRMFPLKQEVWERFIPATINAQLNALYGWEKLSGAYGKAMNKLLEISHAYDAALSKYDVLVLPTVAFIANTHAAPTDTALQKIQKSVGQGLNCCPFNGSGHPALTLPIGTLPPPASELTEAEIQMQKESGKELKLPVGMQLVGKWWDETTLFQFAAAWEGAFDWKSREFKGLLDRYDWVHGAIKGRFLELSLHLRSHLHTELISSSVYDSNLYSHSTPIISGICYPLDMPTSAVDLTNYAPRDFRGYGRNPPNPNWPNGAKVAVNFVINYEEGGENTLDNGDAQAEAMLQEVGPKIGLQGERDIPMETQFEYGSRRGMWRLLNLFEKHNMNITIYAVGKAYEQQPEIAAACEQGGHETASHCYRWIDYTLMDAETEEKHIRQAVESFKKTSPSGKVPVGWYYGRPSPRSRALISKVYRELGLELLYQADTYADDLPYWIPDPIVGASEGLLMMPYTYDVNDFKFFVAPGFGSSMAYFEHAKGAFDTLYEEGENGQPGYLTVALHARVIGRPGRFPAIKQFVEYISQKEGVWVATREQIARHWKEQYPYQAPTSA
;
A
#
# COMPACT_ATOMS: atom_id res chain seq x y z
N MET A 1 3.50 44.45 -7.32
CA MET A 1 4.58 44.25 -8.30
C MET A 1 5.87 44.56 -7.59
N SER A 2 6.76 43.59 -7.53
CA SER A 2 8.12 43.76 -7.03
C SER A 2 8.91 44.75 -7.89
N GLU A 3 9.91 45.40 -7.30
CA GLU A 3 10.83 46.26 -8.05
C GLU A 3 11.69 45.40 -8.98
N GLY A 4 11.69 45.70 -10.30
CA GLY A 4 12.47 44.94 -11.29
C GLY A 4 11.73 43.77 -11.98
N ASN A 5 10.43 43.62 -11.78
CA ASN A 5 9.63 42.60 -12.46
C ASN A 5 9.73 42.72 -14.01
N PRO A 6 10.02 41.62 -14.75
CA PRO A 6 10.27 41.66 -16.19
C PRO A 6 9.00 41.70 -17.05
N VAL A 7 7.80 41.54 -16.47
CA VAL A 7 6.54 41.50 -17.20
C VAL A 7 6.14 42.90 -17.67
N THR A 8 5.96 43.07 -18.98
CA THR A 8 5.60 44.35 -19.60
C THR A 8 4.28 44.28 -20.39
N GLU A 9 3.77 45.43 -20.85
CA GLU A 9 2.66 45.48 -21.82
C GLU A 9 2.98 44.68 -23.10
N GLU A 10 4.24 44.71 -23.56
CA GLU A 10 4.70 43.91 -24.71
C GLU A 10 4.60 42.41 -24.44
N THR A 11 4.90 41.95 -23.22
CA THR A 11 4.72 40.54 -22.83
C THR A 11 3.26 40.10 -23.02
N VAL A 12 2.31 40.90 -22.53
CA VAL A 12 0.87 40.61 -22.65
C VAL A 12 0.42 40.62 -24.11
N LEU A 13 0.86 41.62 -24.89
CA LEU A 13 0.55 41.74 -26.31
C LEU A 13 1.14 40.60 -27.14
N ALA A 14 2.29 40.04 -26.76
CA ALA A 14 2.90 38.89 -27.43
C ALA A 14 2.21 37.55 -27.08
N LEU A 15 1.57 37.45 -25.91
CA LEU A 15 0.83 36.26 -25.48
C LEU A 15 -0.60 36.20 -26.02
N ALA A 16 -1.29 37.34 -26.16
CA ALA A 16 -2.68 37.37 -26.61
C ALA A 16 -2.93 36.66 -27.96
N PRO A 17 -2.09 36.79 -29.00
CA PRO A 17 -2.25 36.06 -30.26
C PRO A 17 -2.16 34.54 -30.12
N LYS A 18 -1.51 34.02 -29.06
CA LYS A 18 -1.43 32.57 -28.78
C LYS A 18 -2.75 32.02 -28.22
N ILE A 19 -3.58 32.87 -27.63
CA ILE A 19 -4.92 32.50 -27.14
C ILE A 19 -5.93 32.56 -28.30
N GLY A 20 -5.83 33.58 -29.16
CA GLY A 20 -6.66 33.69 -30.35
C GLY A 20 -6.08 34.67 -31.38
N HIS A 21 -5.98 34.22 -32.62
CA HIS A 21 -5.44 35.04 -33.71
C HIS A 21 -6.36 36.23 -34.00
N GLY A 22 -5.83 37.46 -33.91
CA GLY A 22 -6.59 38.69 -34.14
C GLY A 22 -7.40 39.20 -32.94
N VAL A 23 -7.29 38.56 -31.77
CA VAL A 23 -7.85 39.09 -30.51
C VAL A 23 -7.15 40.40 -30.14
N LYS A 24 -7.94 41.43 -29.84
CA LYS A 24 -7.46 42.73 -29.37
C LYS A 24 -8.09 43.03 -28.02
N PHE A 25 -7.33 43.68 -27.14
CA PHE A 25 -7.87 44.24 -25.90
C PHE A 25 -8.84 45.37 -26.23
N ASN A 26 -9.89 45.56 -25.42
CA ASN A 26 -10.95 46.52 -25.72
C ASN A 26 -10.46 47.97 -25.63
N ASN A 27 -9.47 48.20 -24.77
CA ASN A 27 -8.83 49.50 -24.57
C ASN A 27 -7.38 49.31 -24.06
N SER A 28 -6.61 50.39 -24.00
CA SER A 28 -5.22 50.37 -23.53
C SER A 28 -5.08 50.20 -22.01
N GLN A 29 -6.13 50.49 -21.24
CA GLN A 29 -6.16 50.25 -19.79
C GLN A 29 -6.22 48.76 -19.48
N ASP A 30 -6.99 47.97 -20.24
CA ASP A 30 -7.04 46.51 -20.09
C ASP A 30 -5.64 45.89 -20.23
N VAL A 31 -4.83 46.37 -21.17
CA VAL A 31 -3.44 45.89 -21.36
C VAL A 31 -2.63 46.11 -20.08
N LYS A 32 -2.72 47.30 -19.50
CA LYS A 32 -2.03 47.65 -18.24
C LYS A 32 -2.51 46.80 -17.07
N ASP A 33 -3.82 46.61 -16.96
CA ASP A 33 -4.42 45.83 -15.87
C ASP A 33 -3.99 44.35 -15.96
N TYR A 34 -4.02 43.76 -17.16
CA TYR A 34 -3.51 42.40 -17.38
C TYR A 34 -2.00 42.28 -17.20
N THR A 35 -1.22 43.32 -17.52
CA THR A 35 0.21 43.38 -17.19
C THR A 35 0.42 43.32 -15.68
N ALA A 36 -0.34 44.08 -14.90
CA ALA A 36 -0.24 44.06 -13.44
C ALA A 36 -0.64 42.68 -12.85
N ILE A 37 -1.69 42.05 -13.38
CA ILE A 37 -2.15 40.72 -12.97
C ILE A 37 -1.08 39.66 -13.30
N LEU A 38 -0.52 39.68 -14.51
CA LEU A 38 0.53 38.74 -14.92
C LEU A 38 1.84 38.95 -14.12
N ALA A 39 2.18 40.21 -13.82
CA ALA A 39 3.32 40.53 -12.96
C ALA A 39 3.13 39.96 -11.54
N ALA A 40 1.92 40.04 -10.97
CA ALA A 40 1.61 39.43 -9.67
C ALA A 40 1.72 37.90 -9.69
N PHE A 41 1.30 37.25 -10.79
CA PHE A 41 1.53 35.82 -10.99
C PHE A 41 3.02 35.49 -11.09
N HIS A 42 3.80 36.30 -11.83
CA HIS A 42 5.26 36.12 -11.92
C HIS A 42 5.94 36.21 -10.55
N ASP A 43 5.63 37.25 -9.77
CA ASP A 43 6.15 37.43 -8.41
C ASP A 43 5.80 36.22 -7.53
N SER A 44 4.56 35.71 -7.63
CA SER A 44 4.12 34.52 -6.90
C SER A 44 4.88 33.26 -7.32
N ALA A 45 5.08 33.06 -8.63
CA ALA A 45 5.84 31.92 -9.15
C ALA A 45 7.32 31.99 -8.73
N MET A 46 7.94 33.17 -8.78
CA MET A 46 9.30 33.39 -8.31
C MET A 46 9.44 33.10 -6.82
N SER A 47 8.45 33.50 -6.00
CA SER A 47 8.48 33.19 -4.57
C SER A 47 8.53 31.70 -4.28
N ILE A 48 7.86 30.87 -5.09
CA ILE A 48 7.93 29.39 -4.98
C ILE A 48 9.27 28.87 -5.48
N LEU A 49 9.78 29.38 -6.61
CA LEU A 49 11.07 28.95 -7.17
C LEU A 49 12.26 29.29 -6.28
N GLU A 50 12.14 30.31 -5.44
CA GLU A 50 13.15 30.72 -4.46
C GLU A 50 13.05 29.97 -3.12
N MET A 51 11.95 29.24 -2.87
CA MET A 51 11.83 28.39 -1.68
C MET A 51 12.71 27.13 -1.80
N ASP A 52 13.17 26.63 -0.66
CA ASP A 52 13.81 25.32 -0.60
C ASP A 52 12.82 24.23 -1.03
N ASP A 53 13.30 23.31 -1.88
CA ASP A 53 12.50 22.18 -2.33
C ASP A 53 12.28 21.17 -1.19
N TYR A 54 11.12 20.52 -1.18
CA TYR A 54 10.77 19.55 -0.14
C TYR A 54 10.98 18.11 -0.63
N THR A 55 11.86 17.38 0.04
CA THR A 55 12.03 15.93 -0.17
C THR A 55 11.41 15.17 1.00
N PRO A 56 10.41 14.29 0.75
CA PRO A 56 9.84 13.45 1.80
C PRO A 56 10.93 12.61 2.50
N PRO A 57 11.02 12.62 3.85
CA PRO A 57 12.04 11.88 4.57
C PRO A 57 12.06 10.36 4.26
N ALA A 58 10.91 9.78 3.92
CA ALA A 58 10.79 8.36 3.57
C ALA A 58 11.53 7.96 2.29
N LEU A 59 11.89 8.93 1.43
CA LEU A 59 12.63 8.69 0.18
C LEU A 59 14.15 8.90 0.34
N LEU A 60 14.58 9.42 1.48
CA LEU A 60 16.00 9.64 1.75
C LEU A 60 16.70 8.29 2.02
N PRO A 61 17.81 7.99 1.33
CA PRO A 61 18.52 6.73 1.51
C PRO A 61 19.19 6.65 2.88
N ASN A 62 19.18 5.47 3.49
CA ASN A 62 20.02 5.17 4.65
C ASN A 62 21.32 4.49 4.19
N PHE A 63 22.34 5.27 3.86
CA PHE A 63 23.62 4.74 3.36
C PHE A 63 24.39 3.89 4.37
N GLU A 64 24.19 4.09 5.67
CA GLU A 64 24.82 3.24 6.70
C GLU A 64 24.21 1.84 6.74
N ARG A 65 22.89 1.74 6.56
CA ARG A 65 22.17 0.46 6.55
C ARG A 65 22.26 -0.22 5.18
N PHE A 66 22.18 0.57 4.12
CA PHE A 66 22.10 0.13 2.72
C PHE A 66 23.23 0.78 1.88
N PRO A 67 24.50 0.44 2.10
CA PRO A 67 25.59 1.00 1.31
C PRO A 67 25.49 0.54 -0.15
N ARG A 68 25.88 1.42 -1.08
CA ARG A 68 26.01 1.10 -2.50
C ARG A 68 27.45 0.68 -2.76
N GLU A 69 27.66 -0.61 -2.96
CA GLU A 69 28.99 -1.20 -3.11
C GLU A 69 29.23 -1.62 -4.56
N ASN A 70 30.50 -1.70 -4.97
CA ASN A 70 30.92 -2.31 -6.25
C ASN A 70 30.27 -1.71 -7.51
N ILE A 71 30.07 -0.39 -7.55
CA ILE A 71 29.47 0.28 -8.70
C ILE A 71 30.38 0.16 -9.93
N SER A 72 29.87 -0.45 -11.01
CA SER A 72 30.56 -0.58 -12.30
C SER A 72 29.60 -0.44 -13.50
N PHE A 73 30.15 -0.13 -14.67
CA PHE A 73 29.42 0.09 -15.92
C PHE A 73 29.94 -0.84 -17.01
N PRO A 74 29.49 -2.09 -17.05
CA PRO A 74 30.07 -3.08 -17.95
C PRO A 74 29.67 -2.81 -19.40
N THR A 75 30.67 -2.73 -20.28
CA THR A 75 30.47 -2.52 -21.72
C THR A 75 29.74 -3.70 -22.37
N LYS A 76 28.80 -3.42 -23.28
CA LYS A 76 28.14 -4.48 -24.07
C LYS A 76 29.16 -5.38 -24.76
N GLY A 77 28.92 -6.69 -24.74
CA GLY A 77 29.76 -7.70 -25.38
C GLY A 77 31.02 -8.06 -24.59
N SER A 78 31.25 -7.42 -23.44
CA SER A 78 32.24 -7.89 -22.46
C SER A 78 31.76 -9.21 -21.81
N PRO A 79 32.68 -10.01 -21.23
CA PRO A 79 32.31 -11.21 -20.49
C PRO A 79 31.30 -10.97 -19.35
N GLU A 80 31.28 -9.76 -18.78
CA GLU A 80 30.37 -9.38 -17.69
C GLU A 80 29.01 -8.85 -18.15
N ASN A 81 28.86 -8.57 -19.46
CA ASN A 81 27.62 -8.06 -20.06
C ASN A 81 27.44 -8.57 -21.51
N PRO A 82 27.41 -9.90 -21.72
CA PRO A 82 27.45 -10.50 -23.07
C PRO A 82 26.21 -10.16 -23.90
N LEU A 83 25.02 -10.07 -23.28
CA LEU A 83 23.77 -9.74 -23.95
C LEU A 83 23.44 -8.24 -23.93
N GLY A 84 24.29 -7.40 -23.34
CA GLY A 84 24.00 -5.96 -23.14
C GLY A 84 22.89 -5.68 -22.13
N GLY A 85 22.51 -6.65 -21.29
CA GLY A 85 21.42 -6.53 -20.32
C GLY A 85 21.72 -5.61 -19.13
N TRP A 86 22.97 -5.39 -18.77
CA TRP A 86 23.37 -4.49 -17.68
C TRP A 86 23.53 -3.04 -18.17
N ALA A 87 22.94 -2.09 -17.46
CA ALA A 87 23.27 -0.66 -17.58
C ALA A 87 24.30 -0.24 -16.52
N CYS A 88 24.15 -0.75 -15.29
CA CYS A 88 25.08 -0.53 -14.19
C CYS A 88 25.00 -1.72 -13.23
N LYS A 89 26.14 -2.22 -12.76
CA LYS A 89 26.20 -3.26 -11.71
C LYS A 89 26.59 -2.59 -10.40
N PHE A 90 25.99 -3.04 -9.31
CA PHE A 90 26.32 -2.63 -7.95
C PHE A 90 25.67 -3.61 -6.98
N THR A 91 25.98 -3.50 -5.69
CA THR A 91 25.34 -4.31 -4.66
C THR A 91 24.80 -3.42 -3.56
N ILE A 92 23.55 -3.65 -3.18
CA ILE A 92 22.94 -3.06 -1.99
C ILE A 92 22.30 -4.21 -1.20
N GLU A 93 22.69 -4.33 0.06
CA GLU A 93 22.16 -5.29 1.01
C GLU A 93 22.01 -4.63 2.39
N ASP A 94 21.12 -5.14 3.23
CA ASP A 94 20.96 -4.66 4.61
C ASP A 94 22.14 -5.11 5.48
N LYS A 95 22.98 -4.16 5.91
CA LYS A 95 24.13 -4.41 6.80
C LYS A 95 23.77 -4.41 8.29
N LYS A 96 22.57 -3.96 8.69
CA LYS A 96 22.13 -3.87 10.10
C LYS A 96 21.01 -4.87 10.44
N LYS A 97 21.08 -6.10 9.91
CA LYS A 97 20.07 -7.15 10.16
C LYS A 97 19.98 -7.50 11.65
N THR A 98 18.79 -7.38 12.24
CA THR A 98 18.54 -7.73 13.65
C THR A 98 17.97 -9.15 13.85
N SER A 99 17.43 -9.81 12.81
CA SER A 99 17.08 -11.25 12.81
C SER A 99 16.80 -11.78 11.38
N ARG A 100 17.21 -13.01 11.05
CA ARG A 100 17.03 -13.64 9.72
C ARG A 100 15.60 -14.15 9.48
N THR A 101 14.68 -13.38 8.85
CA THR A 101 13.40 -13.90 8.29
C THR A 101 12.73 -13.00 7.22
N GLY A 102 13.47 -12.28 6.36
CA GLY A 102 12.85 -11.49 5.27
C GLY A 102 12.31 -12.35 4.12
N LEU A 103 11.23 -11.92 3.45
CA LEU A 103 10.60 -12.66 2.32
C LEU A 103 11.53 -12.86 1.12
N LEU A 104 12.49 -11.96 0.90
CA LEU A 104 13.47 -12.01 -0.19
C LEU A 104 14.88 -12.40 0.27
N GLU A 105 15.01 -12.95 1.48
CA GLU A 105 16.31 -13.37 2.00
C GLU A 105 17.02 -14.32 1.02
N GLY A 106 18.27 -14.00 0.68
CA GLY A 106 19.09 -14.79 -0.24
C GLY A 106 18.70 -14.66 -1.72
N ARG A 107 17.82 -13.70 -2.09
CA ARG A 107 17.42 -13.44 -3.47
C ARG A 107 18.05 -12.17 -4.01
N THR A 108 18.43 -12.21 -5.29
CA THR A 108 18.91 -11.06 -6.03
C THR A 108 17.80 -10.43 -6.88
N VAL A 109 17.70 -9.10 -6.82
CA VAL A 109 16.73 -8.31 -7.60
C VAL A 109 17.48 -7.29 -8.45
N VAL A 110 17.23 -7.29 -9.76
CA VAL A 110 17.71 -6.23 -10.65
C VAL A 110 16.58 -5.23 -10.96
N LEU A 111 16.89 -3.95 -11.01
CA LEU A 111 15.92 -2.90 -11.28
C LEU A 111 16.06 -2.40 -12.71
N LYS A 112 14.97 -2.17 -13.44
CA LYS A 112 15.05 -1.43 -14.71
C LYS A 112 15.71 -0.06 -14.51
N ASP A 113 16.51 0.38 -15.47
CA ASP A 113 17.21 1.67 -15.43
C ASP A 113 16.31 2.91 -15.64
N CYS A 114 15.21 2.98 -14.89
CA CYS A 114 14.31 4.12 -14.75
C CYS A 114 13.87 4.33 -13.29
N PHE A 115 14.18 3.37 -12.41
CA PHE A 115 13.93 3.46 -10.98
C PHE A 115 15.08 4.22 -10.30
N SER A 116 14.72 5.19 -9.44
CA SER A 116 15.73 5.95 -8.70
C SER A 116 16.42 5.07 -7.67
N VAL A 117 17.75 5.07 -7.70
CA VAL A 117 18.61 4.47 -6.68
C VAL A 117 19.62 5.54 -6.29
N ALA A 118 19.50 6.06 -5.07
CA ALA A 118 20.26 7.22 -4.65
C ALA A 118 21.78 7.02 -4.83
N GLY A 119 22.43 8.02 -5.43
CA GLY A 119 23.88 8.01 -5.69
C GLY A 119 24.33 7.11 -6.85
N VAL A 120 23.43 6.41 -7.54
CA VAL A 120 23.78 5.54 -8.68
C VAL A 120 23.24 6.13 -10.00
N PRO A 121 24.12 6.42 -10.99
CA PRO A 121 23.71 6.98 -12.28
C PRO A 121 22.60 6.20 -12.99
N CYS A 122 21.57 6.90 -13.46
CA CYS A 122 20.41 6.38 -14.16
C CYS A 122 20.33 6.99 -15.56
N THR A 123 20.43 6.16 -16.59
CA THR A 123 20.47 6.64 -17.98
C THR A 123 19.09 6.78 -18.60
N ILE A 124 18.09 6.04 -18.08
CA ILE A 124 16.76 5.95 -18.69
C ILE A 124 16.86 5.51 -20.17
N GLY A 125 17.91 4.75 -20.48
CA GLY A 125 18.21 4.25 -21.83
C GLY A 125 18.62 5.33 -22.84
N THR A 126 18.92 6.57 -22.43
CA THR A 126 19.25 7.67 -23.34
C THR A 126 20.52 8.41 -22.97
N ASP A 127 21.24 8.87 -24.00
CA ASP A 127 22.41 9.74 -23.96
C ASP A 127 22.07 11.22 -24.22
N ALA A 128 20.79 11.54 -24.46
CA ALA A 128 20.31 12.91 -24.56
C ALA A 128 20.47 13.68 -23.24
N ILE A 129 20.39 12.98 -22.11
CA ILE A 129 20.73 13.49 -20.78
C ILE A 129 22.19 13.06 -20.50
N SER A 130 23.13 14.00 -20.64
CA SER A 130 24.56 13.73 -20.48
C SER A 130 25.25 14.81 -19.62
N PRO A 131 25.99 14.43 -18.56
CA PRO A 131 26.16 13.08 -18.03
C PRO A 131 24.83 12.46 -17.55
N PRO A 132 24.77 11.12 -17.34
CA PRO A 132 23.56 10.46 -16.85
C PRO A 132 23.07 11.09 -15.54
N TRP A 133 21.76 11.17 -15.38
CA TRP A 133 21.14 11.71 -14.17
C TRP A 133 21.47 10.83 -12.95
N VAL A 134 21.84 11.47 -11.83
CA VAL A 134 22.11 10.77 -10.57
C VAL A 134 21.03 11.16 -9.56
N PRO A 135 20.04 10.28 -9.30
CA PRO A 135 19.04 10.55 -8.28
C PRO A 135 19.68 10.63 -6.90
N PHE A 136 19.10 11.45 -6.02
CA PHE A 136 19.51 11.55 -4.62
C PHE A 136 18.53 10.85 -3.65
N VAL A 137 17.44 10.30 -4.18
CA VAL A 137 16.43 9.53 -3.45
C VAL A 137 16.35 8.09 -3.95
N ASP A 138 15.83 7.20 -3.10
CA ASP A 138 15.44 5.85 -3.50
C ASP A 138 13.95 5.80 -3.87
N ALA A 139 13.62 5.04 -4.92
CA ALA A 139 12.24 4.68 -5.20
C ALA A 139 11.67 3.82 -4.06
N THR A 140 10.38 3.96 -3.74
CA THR A 140 9.73 3.20 -2.65
C THR A 140 9.97 1.68 -2.77
N ILE A 141 9.97 1.15 -4.00
CA ILE A 141 10.23 -0.27 -4.27
C ILE A 141 11.65 -0.72 -3.90
N VAL A 142 12.65 0.18 -3.94
CA VAL A 142 14.04 -0.11 -3.56
C VAL A 142 14.09 -0.39 -2.06
N THR A 143 13.52 0.51 -1.27
CA THR A 143 13.44 0.36 0.19
C THR A 143 12.70 -0.92 0.56
N ARG A 144 11.55 -1.20 -0.07
CA ARG A 144 10.77 -2.43 0.20
C ARG A 144 11.55 -3.72 -0.07
N VAL A 145 12.30 -3.79 -1.18
CA VAL A 145 13.13 -4.95 -1.50
C VAL A 145 14.21 -5.17 -0.45
N LEU A 146 14.91 -4.10 -0.05
CA LEU A 146 16.01 -4.16 0.90
C LEU A 146 15.52 -4.53 2.31
N GLU A 147 14.40 -3.95 2.75
CA GLU A 147 13.78 -4.27 4.05
C GLU A 147 13.20 -5.67 4.10
N ALA A 148 12.79 -6.24 2.96
CA ALA A 148 12.41 -7.64 2.84
C ALA A 148 13.61 -8.60 2.77
N GLY A 149 14.85 -8.11 2.92
CA GLY A 149 16.08 -8.90 2.94
C GLY A 149 16.66 -9.24 1.57
N GLY A 150 16.12 -8.66 0.50
CA GLY A 150 16.61 -8.85 -0.87
C GLY A 150 17.90 -8.07 -1.14
N VAL A 151 18.71 -8.58 -2.07
CA VAL A 151 19.94 -7.94 -2.53
C VAL A 151 19.68 -7.28 -3.88
N ILE A 152 19.88 -5.96 -3.98
CA ILE A 152 19.78 -5.29 -5.28
C ILE A 152 21.14 -5.38 -5.97
N CYS A 153 21.18 -6.06 -7.13
CA CYS A 153 22.43 -6.41 -7.83
C CYS A 153 22.76 -5.50 -9.03
N GLY A 154 21.93 -4.50 -9.32
CA GLY A 154 22.25 -3.49 -10.31
C GLY A 154 21.02 -2.86 -10.97
N LYS A 155 21.29 -2.11 -12.05
CA LYS A 155 20.29 -1.60 -12.98
C LYS A 155 20.41 -2.28 -14.34
N ALA A 156 19.28 -2.83 -14.80
CA ALA A 156 19.11 -3.45 -16.10
C ALA A 156 18.84 -2.41 -17.19
N SER A 157 19.43 -2.61 -18.37
CA SER A 157 19.23 -1.75 -19.53
C SER A 157 17.75 -1.63 -19.89
N THR A 158 17.38 -0.44 -20.33
CA THR A 158 16.03 -0.08 -20.79
C THR A 158 16.11 0.65 -22.10
N GLU A 159 15.03 0.61 -22.86
CA GLU A 159 14.89 1.39 -24.08
C GLU A 159 14.92 2.90 -23.80
N SER A 160 15.35 3.70 -24.78
CA SER A 160 15.52 5.15 -24.63
C SER A 160 14.22 5.84 -24.21
N MET A 161 14.24 6.48 -23.04
CA MET A 161 13.09 7.05 -22.35
C MET A 161 11.90 6.09 -22.22
N CYS A 162 12.18 4.79 -22.13
CA CYS A 162 11.20 3.70 -22.15
C CYS A 162 10.32 3.64 -23.43
N GLN A 163 10.76 4.20 -24.56
CA GLN A 163 9.97 4.39 -25.79
C GLN A 163 10.26 3.36 -26.90
N SER A 164 10.19 2.07 -26.59
CA SER A 164 10.23 1.01 -27.62
C SER A 164 9.67 -0.30 -27.08
N ALA A 165 9.00 -1.06 -27.95
CA ALA A 165 8.57 -2.45 -27.68
C ALA A 165 9.63 -3.48 -28.11
N SER A 166 10.59 -3.07 -28.96
CA SER A 166 11.79 -3.85 -29.29
C SER A 166 12.97 -3.41 -28.41
N SER A 167 14.14 -4.02 -28.59
CA SER A 167 15.28 -3.90 -27.67
C SER A 167 16.58 -3.37 -28.31
N PHE A 168 16.47 -2.42 -29.25
CA PHE A 168 17.61 -1.88 -29.99
C PHE A 168 17.90 -0.40 -29.71
N THR A 169 17.14 0.24 -28.83
CA THR A 169 17.13 1.70 -28.71
C THR A 169 17.87 2.25 -27.50
N SER A 170 18.33 1.39 -26.59
CA SER A 170 19.10 1.81 -25.42
C SER A 170 20.44 2.44 -25.82
N CYS A 171 20.85 3.49 -25.11
CA CYS A 171 22.18 4.08 -25.25
C CYS A 171 23.32 3.13 -24.84
N THR A 172 23.03 2.07 -24.08
CA THR A 172 24.01 1.00 -23.77
C THR A 172 24.17 0.00 -24.92
N GLY A 173 23.47 0.22 -26.03
CA GLY A 173 23.40 -0.67 -27.20
C GLY A 173 22.22 -1.65 -27.14
N PRO A 174 21.96 -2.38 -28.24
CA PRO A 174 20.86 -3.35 -28.28
C PRO A 174 20.99 -4.45 -27.22
N VAL A 175 19.89 -4.82 -26.58
CA VAL A 175 19.83 -5.98 -25.68
C VAL A 175 19.45 -7.21 -26.49
N GLU A 176 20.30 -8.23 -26.42
CA GLU A 176 20.17 -9.46 -27.19
C GLU A 176 19.20 -10.45 -26.52
N ASN A 177 18.40 -11.16 -27.33
CA ASN A 177 17.52 -12.21 -26.82
C ASN A 177 18.35 -13.40 -26.30
N PRO A 178 18.07 -13.92 -25.08
CA PRO A 178 18.82 -15.03 -24.49
C PRO A 178 18.70 -16.35 -25.28
N TYR A 179 17.69 -16.51 -26.12
CA TYR A 179 17.52 -17.69 -27.00
C TYR A 179 18.15 -17.50 -28.37
N ALA A 180 18.40 -16.26 -28.80
CA ALA A 180 18.93 -15.93 -30.12
C ALA A 180 19.57 -14.53 -30.15
N PRO A 181 20.89 -14.41 -29.94
CA PRO A 181 21.61 -13.17 -30.17
C PRO A 181 21.38 -12.64 -31.59
N GLY A 182 21.20 -11.33 -31.76
CA GLY A 182 20.78 -10.68 -33.01
C GLY A 182 19.27 -10.44 -33.12
N ARG A 183 18.48 -10.99 -32.20
CA ARG A 183 17.03 -10.76 -32.09
C ARG A 183 16.67 -9.99 -30.85
N THR A 184 15.48 -9.38 -30.87
CA THR A 184 14.99 -8.58 -29.76
C THR A 184 14.65 -9.42 -28.52
N ALA A 185 15.06 -8.93 -27.34
CA ALA A 185 14.61 -9.41 -26.04
C ALA A 185 13.20 -8.89 -25.67
N GLY A 186 12.59 -8.05 -26.51
CA GLY A 186 11.39 -7.27 -26.18
C GLY A 186 11.71 -6.07 -25.28
N GLY A 187 10.82 -5.09 -25.22
CA GLY A 187 11.07 -3.82 -24.53
C GLY A 187 9.82 -3.24 -23.85
N SER A 188 9.96 -2.23 -22.99
CA SER A 188 11.20 -1.51 -22.69
C SER A 188 12.04 -2.09 -21.54
N SER A 189 11.56 -3.09 -20.80
CA SER A 189 12.33 -3.78 -19.74
C SER A 189 13.23 -4.89 -20.32
N SER A 190 13.94 -4.58 -21.41
CA SER A 190 14.70 -5.53 -22.22
C SER A 190 15.83 -6.18 -21.42
N GLY A 191 16.61 -5.40 -20.68
CA GLY A 191 17.68 -5.90 -19.81
C GLY A 191 17.15 -6.80 -18.69
N CYS A 192 15.98 -6.47 -18.11
CA CYS A 192 15.36 -7.30 -17.08
C CYS A 192 15.05 -8.70 -17.62
N GLY A 193 14.50 -8.77 -18.85
CA GLY A 193 14.21 -10.03 -19.52
C GLY A 193 15.48 -10.86 -19.77
N ALA A 194 16.52 -10.25 -20.32
CA ALA A 194 17.78 -10.93 -20.60
C ALA A 194 18.46 -11.45 -19.33
N LEU A 195 18.63 -10.62 -18.30
CA LEU A 195 19.38 -10.96 -17.09
C LEU A 195 18.70 -12.05 -16.25
N VAL A 196 17.36 -12.00 -16.13
CA VAL A 196 16.61 -13.03 -15.40
C VAL A 196 16.62 -14.36 -16.16
N ALA A 197 16.51 -14.33 -17.49
CA ALA A 197 16.56 -15.54 -18.31
C ALA A 197 17.94 -16.21 -18.32
N THR A 198 19.03 -15.46 -18.16
CA THR A 198 20.40 -15.99 -18.08
C THR A 198 20.91 -16.25 -16.67
N HIS A 199 20.05 -16.15 -15.64
CA HIS A 199 20.42 -16.37 -14.23
C HIS A 199 21.45 -15.37 -13.67
N GLU A 200 21.59 -14.20 -14.29
CA GLU A 200 22.40 -13.08 -13.76
C GLU A 200 21.71 -12.41 -12.56
N ALA A 201 20.38 -12.54 -12.47
CA ALA A 201 19.57 -12.19 -11.30
C ALA A 201 18.46 -13.24 -11.09
N ASP A 202 17.94 -13.35 -9.86
CA ASP A 202 16.80 -14.22 -9.56
C ASP A 202 15.50 -13.64 -10.10
N MET A 203 15.31 -12.34 -9.88
CA MET A 203 14.10 -11.60 -10.23
C MET A 203 14.47 -10.20 -10.71
N ALA A 204 13.55 -9.54 -11.40
CA ALA A 204 13.66 -8.15 -11.78
C ALA A 204 12.38 -7.37 -11.48
N ILE A 205 12.52 -6.07 -11.26
CA ILE A 205 11.40 -5.14 -11.29
C ILE A 205 11.48 -4.35 -12.59
N GLY A 206 10.48 -4.52 -13.44
CA GLY A 206 10.32 -3.77 -14.69
C GLY A 206 9.29 -2.65 -14.54
N ALA A 207 9.19 -1.83 -15.58
CA ALA A 207 8.11 -0.84 -15.72
C ALA A 207 7.32 -1.10 -17.02
N ASP A 208 5.99 -0.97 -16.97
CA ASP A 208 5.06 -1.34 -18.03
C ASP A 208 4.11 -0.20 -18.39
N GLN A 209 4.30 0.43 -19.56
CA GLN A 209 3.42 1.50 -20.05
C GLN A 209 2.41 1.07 -21.12
N GLY A 210 2.75 0.02 -21.85
CA GLY A 210 1.94 -0.54 -22.92
C GLY A 210 2.24 -2.02 -23.16
N GLY A 211 2.83 -2.70 -22.18
CA GLY A 211 3.34 -4.07 -22.25
C GLY A 211 4.80 -4.24 -21.84
N SER A 212 5.48 -3.21 -21.31
CA SER A 212 6.93 -3.24 -21.15
C SER A 212 7.47 -4.18 -20.05
N ILE A 213 6.63 -4.83 -19.25
CA ILE A 213 6.99 -6.00 -18.42
C ILE A 213 6.63 -7.29 -19.18
N ARG A 214 5.44 -7.33 -19.76
CA ARG A 214 4.85 -8.54 -20.37
C ARG A 214 5.50 -8.92 -21.70
N MET A 215 5.76 -7.97 -22.59
CA MET A 215 6.41 -8.21 -23.88
C MET A 215 7.82 -8.82 -23.73
N PRO A 216 8.76 -8.23 -22.95
CA PRO A 216 10.06 -8.85 -22.76
C PRO A 216 9.98 -10.19 -22.03
N SER A 217 9.05 -10.36 -21.08
CA SER A 217 8.84 -11.65 -20.42
C SER A 217 8.39 -12.73 -21.41
N ALA A 218 7.44 -12.42 -22.30
CA ALA A 218 6.99 -13.34 -23.33
C ALA A 218 8.08 -13.72 -24.33
N MET A 219 8.97 -12.77 -24.69
CA MET A 219 10.07 -13.00 -25.64
C MET A 219 11.29 -13.69 -25.01
N CYS A 220 11.48 -13.54 -23.70
CA CYS A 220 12.57 -14.15 -22.95
C CYS A 220 12.15 -15.40 -22.16
N GLY A 221 10.92 -15.89 -22.35
CA GLY A 221 10.45 -17.12 -21.71
C GLY A 221 10.29 -17.02 -20.19
N LEU A 222 9.79 -15.89 -19.70
CA LEU A 222 9.64 -15.57 -18.27
C LEU A 222 8.17 -15.30 -17.91
N VAL A 223 7.91 -15.31 -16.60
CA VAL A 223 6.68 -14.76 -16.02
C VAL A 223 6.86 -13.26 -15.81
N GLY A 224 5.89 -12.46 -16.25
CA GLY A 224 5.88 -11.01 -16.07
C GLY A 224 4.51 -10.51 -15.64
N VAL A 225 4.47 -9.71 -14.59
CA VAL A 225 3.21 -9.23 -14.00
C VAL A 225 3.12 -7.72 -14.08
N LYS A 226 2.10 -7.22 -14.77
CA LYS A 226 1.62 -5.85 -14.63
C LYS A 226 0.47 -5.86 -13.62
N PRO A 227 0.67 -5.39 -12.37
CA PRO A 227 -0.37 -5.42 -11.34
C PRO A 227 -1.54 -4.49 -11.67
N THR A 228 -2.57 -4.49 -10.81
CA THR A 228 -3.65 -3.49 -10.84
C THR A 228 -3.04 -2.08 -10.76
N PHE A 229 -3.65 -1.12 -11.46
CA PHE A 229 -3.19 0.27 -11.45
C PHE A 229 -3.18 0.82 -10.02
N GLY A 230 -2.04 1.40 -9.63
CA GLY A 230 -1.83 1.94 -8.30
C GLY A 230 -1.52 0.92 -7.20
N LEU A 231 -1.50 -0.40 -7.49
CA LEU A 231 -1.13 -1.41 -6.47
C LEU A 231 0.34 -1.30 -6.05
N VAL A 232 1.25 -1.10 -7.01
CA VAL A 232 2.68 -0.87 -6.75
C VAL A 232 2.95 0.62 -6.96
N PRO A 233 3.50 1.32 -5.96
CA PRO A 233 3.79 2.74 -6.08
C PRO A 233 4.85 2.99 -7.15
N TYR A 234 4.63 4.02 -7.96
CA TYR A 234 5.55 4.50 -8.98
C TYR A 234 6.42 5.68 -8.47
N THR A 235 6.38 5.93 -7.16
CA THR A 235 7.13 7.00 -6.46
C THR A 235 8.62 6.97 -6.79
N ALA A 236 9.16 8.15 -7.11
CA ALA A 236 10.55 8.36 -7.52
C ALA A 236 11.00 7.42 -8.65
N THR A 237 10.14 7.19 -9.64
CA THR A 237 10.47 6.48 -10.88
C THR A 237 10.28 7.39 -12.06
N ALA A 238 11.24 7.41 -12.99
CA ALA A 238 11.15 8.21 -14.20
C ALA A 238 9.86 7.89 -14.96
N SER A 239 8.96 8.86 -14.95
CA SER A 239 7.60 8.69 -15.43
C SER A 239 7.48 9.05 -16.90
N ASN A 240 6.72 8.25 -17.63
CA ASN A 240 6.43 8.47 -19.04
C ASN A 240 5.08 9.14 -19.17
N GLU A 241 4.01 8.51 -18.69
CA GLU A 241 2.67 9.06 -18.66
C GLU A 241 1.91 8.49 -17.46
N TRP A 242 1.37 9.37 -16.64
CA TRP A 242 1.06 9.03 -15.25
C TRP A 242 -0.10 8.04 -15.11
N GLN A 243 -1.04 8.00 -16.05
CA GLN A 243 -2.17 7.07 -16.06
C GLN A 243 -1.78 5.68 -16.58
N HIS A 244 -0.62 5.58 -17.22
CA HIS A 244 -0.16 4.34 -17.82
C HIS A 244 1.12 3.82 -17.18
N ASP A 245 1.65 4.42 -16.13
CA ASP A 245 2.88 3.97 -15.48
C ASP A 245 2.60 2.86 -14.45
N TYR A 246 3.24 1.69 -14.63
CA TYR A 246 3.16 0.55 -13.73
C TYR A 246 4.56 0.04 -13.44
N ALA A 247 4.81 -0.37 -12.20
CA ALA A 247 5.97 -1.19 -11.83
C ALA A 247 5.49 -2.62 -11.48
N GLY A 248 6.31 -3.62 -11.73
CA GLY A 248 5.92 -5.00 -11.45
C GLY A 248 7.04 -6.02 -11.67
N PRO A 249 6.84 -7.25 -11.15
CA PRO A 249 7.87 -8.27 -11.14
C PRO A 249 8.02 -9.00 -12.48
N MET A 250 9.25 -9.43 -12.74
CA MET A 250 9.65 -10.38 -13.78
C MET A 250 10.46 -11.49 -13.12
N ALA A 251 10.08 -12.75 -13.35
CA ALA A 251 10.75 -13.90 -12.74
C ALA A 251 10.68 -15.14 -13.65
N ARG A 252 11.46 -16.16 -13.33
CA ARG A 252 11.42 -17.45 -14.05
C ARG A 252 10.23 -18.33 -13.66
N THR A 253 9.62 -18.07 -12.49
CA THR A 253 8.50 -18.87 -11.96
C THR A 253 7.35 -17.98 -11.52
N VAL A 254 6.13 -18.53 -11.52
CA VAL A 254 4.93 -17.84 -11.03
C VAL A 254 5.07 -17.50 -9.55
N ARG A 255 5.65 -18.42 -8.76
CA ARG A 255 5.86 -18.22 -7.32
C ARG A 255 6.81 -17.07 -7.00
N ASP A 256 7.94 -16.98 -7.72
CA ASP A 256 8.90 -15.89 -7.48
C ASP A 256 8.32 -14.54 -7.91
N ALA A 257 7.54 -14.50 -9.00
CA ALA A 257 6.81 -13.29 -9.39
C ALA A 257 5.78 -12.88 -8.32
N ALA A 258 5.02 -13.82 -7.77
CA ALA A 258 4.07 -13.58 -6.69
C ALA A 258 4.74 -13.10 -5.40
N LEU A 259 5.88 -13.70 -5.05
CA LEU A 259 6.69 -13.31 -3.89
C LEU A 259 7.23 -11.88 -4.02
N LEU A 260 7.76 -11.52 -5.18
CA LEU A 260 8.24 -10.16 -5.41
C LEU A 260 7.09 -9.15 -5.45
N LEU A 261 5.94 -9.48 -6.05
CA LEU A 261 4.78 -8.58 -6.03
C LEU A 261 4.31 -8.32 -4.59
N GLN A 262 4.22 -9.38 -3.77
CA GLN A 262 3.82 -9.29 -2.37
C GLN A 262 4.70 -8.31 -1.58
N VAL A 263 5.99 -8.23 -1.90
CA VAL A 263 6.94 -7.33 -1.23
C VAL A 263 6.81 -5.88 -1.69
N ILE A 264 6.59 -5.65 -3.00
CA ILE A 264 6.61 -4.30 -3.57
C ILE A 264 5.24 -3.63 -3.63
N ALA A 265 4.15 -4.37 -3.43
CA ALA A 265 2.78 -3.85 -3.46
C ALA A 265 2.37 -3.09 -2.19
N GLY A 266 1.32 -2.29 -2.32
CA GLY A 266 0.65 -1.51 -1.28
C GLY A 266 0.90 -0.01 -1.41
N ALA A 267 -0.10 0.80 -1.03
CA ALA A 267 0.00 2.26 -1.08
C ALA A 267 1.17 2.78 -0.19
N ASP A 268 1.83 3.85 -0.60
CA ASP A 268 2.94 4.47 0.15
C ASP A 268 2.62 5.87 0.68
N GLY A 269 1.44 6.40 0.37
CA GLY A 269 1.02 7.74 0.76
C GLY A 269 1.69 8.88 -0.02
N LEU A 270 2.53 8.58 -1.01
CA LEU A 270 3.26 9.56 -1.82
C LEU A 270 2.87 9.51 -3.31
N ASP A 271 2.26 8.42 -3.78
CA ASP A 271 1.77 8.28 -5.15
C ASP A 271 0.24 8.26 -5.20
N ASP A 272 -0.37 9.28 -5.80
CA ASP A 272 -1.82 9.38 -5.95
C ASP A 272 -2.41 8.49 -7.05
N ARG A 273 -1.58 7.69 -7.74
CA ARG A 273 -2.06 6.59 -8.59
C ARG A 273 -2.75 5.50 -7.78
N ALA A 274 -2.38 5.32 -6.51
CA ALA A 274 -3.06 4.40 -5.59
C ALA A 274 -4.48 4.93 -5.31
N PRO A 275 -5.54 4.36 -5.92
CA PRO A 275 -6.87 4.87 -5.73
C PRO A 275 -7.44 4.36 -4.41
N ALA A 276 -8.61 4.88 -4.03
CA ALA A 276 -9.35 4.37 -2.88
C ALA A 276 -9.58 2.85 -3.03
N GLY A 277 -9.16 2.07 -2.03
CA GLY A 277 -9.22 0.61 -2.04
C GLY A 277 -7.91 -0.11 -2.35
N CYS A 278 -6.83 0.60 -2.71
CA CYS A 278 -5.49 0.00 -2.74
C CYS A 278 -5.07 -0.42 -1.31
N PRO A 279 -4.62 -1.68 -1.09
CA PRO A 279 -4.22 -2.14 0.23
C PRO A 279 -3.00 -1.39 0.75
N LEU A 280 -2.86 -1.27 2.07
CA LEU A 280 -1.58 -0.91 2.68
C LEU A 280 -0.59 -2.09 2.59
N PRO A 281 0.73 -1.87 2.71
CA PRO A 281 1.72 -2.95 2.62
C PRO A 281 1.47 -4.15 3.55
N GLY A 282 0.93 -3.90 4.76
CA GLY A 282 0.56 -4.95 5.71
C GLY A 282 -0.75 -5.69 5.39
N GLU A 283 -1.53 -5.20 4.42
CA GLU A 283 -2.83 -5.75 4.00
C GLU A 283 -2.74 -6.46 2.64
N VAL A 284 -1.59 -6.36 1.96
CA VAL A 284 -1.35 -7.05 0.69
C VAL A 284 -1.49 -8.57 0.91
N PRO A 285 -2.28 -9.28 0.09
CA PRO A 285 -2.40 -10.72 0.21
C PRO A 285 -1.04 -11.42 0.10
N ALA A 286 -0.87 -12.50 0.86
CA ALA A 286 0.29 -13.38 0.73
C ALA A 286 0.25 -14.17 -0.60
N TYR A 287 0.44 -13.49 -1.73
CA TYR A 287 0.26 -14.05 -3.07
C TYR A 287 1.09 -15.32 -3.28
N SER A 288 2.32 -15.36 -2.75
CA SER A 288 3.22 -16.50 -2.88
C SER A 288 2.77 -17.76 -2.11
N GLU A 289 1.88 -17.59 -1.13
CA GLU A 289 1.31 -18.66 -0.30
C GLU A 289 -0.10 -19.05 -0.78
N LYS A 290 -0.79 -18.19 -1.53
CA LYS A 290 -2.17 -18.37 -2.03
C LYS A 290 -2.25 -18.85 -3.49
N LEU A 291 -1.24 -19.62 -3.94
CA LEU A 291 -1.11 -20.05 -5.34
C LEU A 291 -2.05 -21.20 -5.73
N LEU A 292 -2.78 -21.78 -4.78
CA LEU A 292 -3.87 -22.72 -5.04
C LEU A 292 -5.20 -22.12 -4.57
N PRO A 293 -6.30 -22.31 -5.33
CA PRO A 293 -7.64 -21.96 -4.86
C PRO A 293 -7.99 -22.73 -3.59
N GLU A 294 -8.73 -22.09 -2.68
CA GLU A 294 -9.26 -22.75 -1.50
C GLU A 294 -10.21 -23.88 -1.90
N GLY A 295 -10.05 -25.07 -1.31
CA GLY A 295 -10.81 -26.26 -1.71
C GLY A 295 -10.43 -26.87 -3.06
N ALA A 296 -9.28 -26.51 -3.65
CA ALA A 296 -8.80 -27.10 -4.90
C ALA A 296 -8.73 -28.64 -4.82
N VAL A 297 -9.29 -29.30 -5.84
CA VAL A 297 -9.32 -30.76 -5.94
C VAL A 297 -8.05 -31.24 -6.66
N ALA A 298 -7.37 -32.24 -6.09
CA ALA A 298 -6.24 -32.89 -6.75
C ALA A 298 -6.66 -33.40 -8.13
N GLY A 299 -5.91 -33.05 -9.17
CA GLY A 299 -6.28 -33.38 -10.55
C GLY A 299 -7.12 -32.33 -11.28
N SER A 300 -7.80 -31.44 -10.56
CA SER A 300 -8.66 -30.41 -11.15
C SER A 300 -8.64 -29.12 -10.29
N PRO A 301 -7.49 -28.46 -10.18
CA PRO A 301 -7.30 -27.32 -9.28
C PRO A 301 -8.17 -26.11 -9.63
N LEU A 302 -8.70 -26.04 -10.86
CA LEU A 302 -9.53 -24.94 -11.36
C LEU A 302 -10.98 -25.38 -11.57
N LYS A 303 -11.45 -26.41 -10.87
CA LYS A 303 -12.83 -26.89 -10.96
C LYS A 303 -13.83 -25.73 -10.80
N GLU A 304 -14.80 -25.65 -11.72
CA GLU A 304 -15.87 -24.64 -11.76
C GLU A 304 -15.41 -23.19 -12.03
N LYS A 305 -14.11 -22.97 -12.26
CA LYS A 305 -13.58 -21.67 -12.69
C LYS A 305 -13.78 -21.47 -14.19
N LYS A 306 -13.89 -20.22 -14.62
CA LYS A 306 -14.22 -19.84 -16.00
C LYS A 306 -13.11 -19.03 -16.65
N VAL A 307 -12.71 -19.45 -17.85
CA VAL A 307 -11.70 -18.81 -18.70
C VAL A 307 -12.36 -18.27 -19.95
N GLY A 308 -12.24 -16.97 -20.19
CA GLY A 308 -12.72 -16.32 -21.41
C GLY A 308 -11.58 -16.10 -22.41
N ILE A 309 -11.59 -16.78 -23.56
CA ILE A 309 -10.69 -16.48 -24.68
C ILE A 309 -11.22 -15.23 -25.39
N LEU A 310 -10.47 -14.13 -25.32
CA LEU A 310 -10.91 -12.84 -25.86
C LEU A 310 -10.82 -12.83 -27.39
N THR A 311 -11.95 -12.94 -28.09
CA THR A 311 -12.01 -13.16 -29.54
C THR A 311 -11.26 -12.09 -30.33
N GLU A 312 -11.49 -10.81 -30.01
CA GLU A 312 -10.91 -9.67 -30.75
C GLU A 312 -9.38 -9.63 -30.67
N ALA A 313 -8.78 -10.20 -29.63
CA ALA A 313 -7.33 -10.27 -29.48
C ALA A 313 -6.64 -11.21 -30.49
N PHE A 314 -7.42 -12.04 -31.19
CA PHE A 314 -6.95 -12.95 -32.24
C PHE A 314 -7.23 -12.45 -33.66
N GLU A 315 -7.96 -11.33 -33.81
CA GLU A 315 -8.36 -10.77 -35.11
C GLU A 315 -7.42 -9.67 -35.59
N MET A 316 -6.33 -9.41 -34.87
CA MET A 316 -5.37 -8.37 -35.23
C MET A 316 -4.69 -8.69 -36.56
N PRO A 317 -4.62 -7.76 -37.52
CA PRO A 317 -3.98 -8.00 -38.82
C PRO A 317 -2.51 -8.41 -38.76
N VAL A 318 -1.82 -8.02 -37.68
CA VAL A 318 -0.38 -8.26 -37.47
C VAL A 318 -0.09 -9.53 -36.66
N LEU A 319 -1.11 -10.24 -36.18
CA LEU A 319 -0.93 -11.47 -35.41
C LEU A 319 -0.41 -12.59 -36.32
N ASP A 320 0.71 -13.20 -35.95
CA ASP A 320 1.16 -14.45 -36.55
C ASP A 320 0.15 -15.56 -36.20
N PRO A 321 -0.52 -16.17 -37.19
CA PRO A 321 -1.51 -17.22 -36.94
C PRO A 321 -0.95 -18.37 -36.10
N ARG A 322 0.34 -18.69 -36.25
CA ARG A 322 1.01 -19.74 -35.48
C ARG A 322 1.06 -19.39 -34.00
N VAL A 323 1.26 -18.12 -33.64
CA VAL A 323 1.19 -17.64 -32.25
C VAL A 323 -0.24 -17.72 -31.74
N GLY A 324 -1.22 -17.31 -32.54
CA GLY A 324 -2.64 -17.42 -32.19
C GLY A 324 -3.07 -18.86 -31.89
N GLU A 325 -2.75 -19.80 -32.77
CA GLU A 325 -3.01 -21.24 -32.58
C GLU A 325 -2.31 -21.79 -31.33
N LYS A 326 -1.05 -21.40 -31.12
CA LYS A 326 -0.23 -21.82 -29.97
C LYS A 326 -0.87 -21.41 -28.64
N VAL A 327 -1.42 -20.19 -28.58
CA VAL A 327 -2.09 -19.64 -27.41
C VAL A 327 -3.48 -20.24 -27.22
N ARG A 328 -4.29 -20.38 -28.26
CA ARG A 328 -5.60 -21.06 -28.17
C ARG A 328 -5.45 -22.50 -27.68
N GLY A 329 -4.47 -23.22 -28.21
CA GLY A 329 -4.16 -24.58 -27.76
C GLY A 329 -3.71 -24.62 -26.29
N ALA A 330 -2.95 -23.63 -25.82
CA ALA A 330 -2.56 -23.54 -24.41
C ALA A 330 -3.74 -23.16 -23.50
N ALA A 331 -4.64 -22.31 -23.96
CA ALA A 331 -5.85 -21.92 -23.25
C ALA A 331 -6.82 -23.10 -23.08
N ALA A 332 -6.99 -23.93 -24.12
CA ALA A 332 -7.82 -25.14 -24.06
C ALA A 332 -7.33 -26.14 -23.00
N LEU A 333 -6.03 -26.16 -22.68
CA LEU A 333 -5.50 -27.03 -21.63
C LEU A 333 -6.03 -26.69 -20.22
N PHE A 334 -6.60 -25.50 -19.99
CA PHE A 334 -7.29 -25.20 -18.73
C PHE A 334 -8.50 -26.12 -18.47
N GLU A 335 -9.11 -26.69 -19.51
CA GLU A 335 -10.19 -27.70 -19.36
C GLU A 335 -9.69 -28.95 -18.63
N SER A 336 -8.46 -29.39 -18.94
CA SER A 336 -7.83 -30.53 -18.26
C SER A 336 -7.52 -30.26 -16.78
N LEU A 337 -7.53 -28.98 -16.37
CA LEU A 337 -7.35 -28.55 -14.99
C LEU A 337 -8.70 -28.29 -14.28
N GLY A 338 -9.83 -28.59 -14.94
CA GLY A 338 -11.17 -28.48 -14.39
C GLY A 338 -11.90 -27.17 -14.69
N ALA A 339 -11.27 -26.23 -15.42
CA ALA A 339 -11.91 -24.97 -15.78
C ALA A 339 -12.87 -25.15 -16.96
N VAL A 340 -13.83 -24.24 -17.09
CA VAL A 340 -14.67 -24.07 -18.28
C VAL A 340 -14.01 -23.02 -19.17
N VAL A 341 -13.74 -23.35 -20.43
CA VAL A 341 -13.10 -22.45 -21.40
C VAL A 341 -14.11 -22.08 -22.48
N GLU A 342 -14.36 -20.78 -22.66
CA GLU A 342 -15.30 -20.27 -23.66
C GLU A 342 -14.69 -19.07 -24.40
N GLU A 343 -15.19 -18.79 -25.60
CA GLU A 343 -14.89 -17.52 -26.26
C GLU A 343 -15.74 -16.39 -25.68
N VAL A 344 -15.14 -15.21 -25.55
CA VAL A 344 -15.82 -13.99 -25.10
C VAL A 344 -15.48 -12.83 -26.01
N SER A 345 -16.49 -12.05 -26.37
CA SER A 345 -16.34 -10.87 -27.21
C SER A 345 -16.36 -9.60 -26.35
N VAL A 346 -15.33 -8.78 -26.54
CA VAL A 346 -15.28 -7.38 -26.08
C VAL A 346 -14.90 -6.51 -27.28
N PRO A 347 -15.88 -6.04 -28.08
CA PRO A 347 -15.60 -5.35 -29.35
C PRO A 347 -14.71 -4.11 -29.22
N LEU A 348 -14.78 -3.43 -28.07
CA LEU A 348 -13.95 -2.25 -27.76
C LEU A 348 -12.45 -2.56 -27.69
N HIS A 349 -12.05 -3.82 -27.52
CA HIS A 349 -10.66 -4.24 -27.57
C HIS A 349 -9.98 -3.84 -28.90
N LYS A 350 -10.72 -3.84 -30.02
CA LYS A 350 -10.19 -3.45 -31.34
C LYS A 350 -9.72 -2.00 -31.40
N ILE A 351 -10.37 -1.10 -30.65
CA ILE A 351 -10.03 0.34 -30.65
C ILE A 351 -9.15 0.74 -29.47
N ALA A 352 -9.08 -0.10 -28.42
CA ALA A 352 -8.37 0.20 -27.20
C ALA A 352 -6.89 0.59 -27.41
N PRO A 353 -6.12 -0.05 -28.31
CA PRO A 353 -4.74 0.38 -28.57
C PRO A 353 -4.64 1.80 -29.13
N THR A 354 -5.58 2.21 -30.00
CA THR A 354 -5.63 3.57 -30.52
C THR A 354 -5.96 4.56 -29.42
N VAL A 355 -6.93 4.23 -28.55
CA VAL A 355 -7.31 5.07 -27.42
C VAL A 355 -6.14 5.26 -26.45
N TRP A 356 -5.46 4.17 -26.07
CA TRP A 356 -4.24 4.19 -25.28
C TRP A 356 -3.16 5.05 -25.92
N MET A 357 -2.93 4.90 -27.23
CA MET A 357 -1.91 5.66 -27.95
C MET A 357 -2.17 7.17 -27.85
N ILE A 358 -3.41 7.63 -28.05
CA ILE A 358 -3.75 9.05 -27.94
C ILE A 358 -3.47 9.55 -26.52
N ALA A 359 -3.92 8.82 -25.50
CA ALA A 359 -3.67 9.17 -24.11
C ALA A 359 -2.16 9.28 -23.79
N ASN A 360 -1.40 8.23 -24.12
CA ASN A 360 0.03 8.15 -23.83
C ASN A 360 0.85 9.21 -24.59
N ARG A 361 0.56 9.43 -25.88
CA ARG A 361 1.36 10.35 -26.71
C ARG A 361 1.17 11.80 -26.28
N TYR A 362 -0.05 12.22 -25.96
CA TYR A 362 -0.36 13.60 -25.58
C TYR A 362 0.26 13.97 -24.22
N ALA A 363 -0.10 13.25 -23.17
CA ALA A 363 0.36 13.55 -21.82
C ALA A 363 1.84 13.19 -21.64
N GLY A 364 2.29 12.04 -22.14
CA GLY A 364 3.71 11.68 -22.02
C GLY A 364 4.64 12.58 -22.83
N GLY A 365 4.15 13.19 -23.91
CA GLY A 365 4.89 14.24 -24.62
C GLY A 365 5.12 15.48 -23.76
N LYS A 366 4.11 15.90 -22.97
CA LYS A 366 4.26 17.00 -22.00
C LYS A 366 5.27 16.66 -20.92
N THR A 367 5.23 15.42 -20.39
CA THR A 367 6.21 14.94 -19.41
C THR A 367 7.65 15.07 -19.91
N ARG A 368 7.92 14.66 -21.15
CA ARG A 368 9.26 14.78 -21.77
C ARG A 368 9.72 16.22 -21.99
N LEU A 369 8.79 17.15 -22.13
CA LEU A 369 9.07 18.60 -22.21
C LEU A 369 9.29 19.22 -20.82
N GLY A 370 9.28 18.43 -19.75
CA GLY A 370 9.35 18.93 -18.36
C GLY A 370 8.06 19.61 -17.89
N GLN A 371 6.95 19.39 -18.59
CA GLN A 371 5.64 20.00 -18.32
C GLN A 371 4.65 18.99 -17.73
N ALA A 372 5.14 18.05 -16.93
CA ALA A 372 4.31 17.07 -16.26
C ALA A 372 3.46 17.79 -15.20
N CYS A 373 2.16 17.53 -15.12
CA CYS A 373 1.25 18.26 -14.23
C CYS A 373 -0.02 17.47 -13.93
N GLY A 374 -0.76 17.91 -12.90
CA GLY A 374 -2.14 17.45 -12.64
C GLY A 374 -2.30 16.37 -11.57
N HIS A 375 -1.30 16.12 -10.72
CA HIS A 375 -1.36 15.05 -9.71
C HIS A 375 -0.59 15.41 -8.43
N ARG A 376 -0.96 14.72 -7.34
CA ARG A 376 -0.50 14.92 -5.96
C ARG A 376 0.51 13.85 -5.58
N GLN A 377 1.74 13.98 -6.06
CA GLN A 377 2.82 13.03 -5.78
C GLN A 377 4.16 13.73 -5.54
N TYR A 378 5.17 12.97 -5.11
CA TYR A 378 6.56 13.46 -5.15
C TYR A 378 6.95 13.77 -6.60
N TYR A 379 7.23 15.05 -6.88
CA TYR A 379 7.61 15.53 -8.20
C TYR A 379 9.14 15.53 -8.33
N GLN A 380 9.69 14.80 -9.30
CA GLN A 380 11.13 14.67 -9.51
C GLN A 380 11.73 15.91 -10.18
N ASN A 381 11.79 17.03 -9.45
CA ASN A 381 12.28 18.31 -9.95
C ASN A 381 13.68 18.21 -10.55
N ASP A 382 14.57 17.41 -9.96
CA ASP A 382 15.92 17.18 -10.46
C ASP A 382 15.94 16.59 -11.88
N LEU A 383 15.11 15.58 -12.15
CA LEU A 383 14.97 14.99 -13.48
C LEU A 383 14.24 15.93 -14.45
N TYR A 384 13.11 16.50 -14.05
CA TYR A 384 12.31 17.34 -14.94
C TYR A 384 12.98 18.67 -15.28
N ASN A 385 13.80 19.22 -14.39
CA ASN A 385 14.63 20.38 -14.69
C ASN A 385 15.68 20.07 -15.76
N LEU A 386 16.22 18.85 -15.79
CA LEU A 386 17.09 18.41 -16.90
C LEU A 386 16.30 18.35 -18.22
N CYS A 387 15.06 17.85 -18.19
CA CYS A 387 14.18 17.87 -19.35
C CYS A 387 13.93 19.30 -19.85
N VAL A 388 13.54 20.24 -18.98
CA VAL A 388 13.30 21.64 -19.35
C VAL A 388 14.55 22.26 -19.98
N ARG A 389 15.74 22.04 -19.40
CA ARG A 389 17.01 22.60 -19.89
C ARG A 389 17.42 22.09 -21.28
N MET A 390 16.89 20.94 -21.72
CA MET A 390 17.15 20.44 -23.07
C MET A 390 16.41 21.25 -24.15
N PHE A 391 15.33 21.97 -23.83
CA PHE A 391 14.50 22.66 -24.82
C PHE A 391 14.78 24.18 -24.89
N PRO A 392 14.82 24.78 -26.11
CA PRO A 392 14.69 24.13 -27.42
C PRO A 392 15.89 23.24 -27.74
N LEU A 393 15.64 22.06 -28.35
CA LEU A 393 16.67 21.07 -28.63
C LEU A 393 17.75 21.65 -29.55
N LYS A 394 19.01 21.60 -29.09
CA LYS A 394 20.16 21.82 -29.95
C LYS A 394 20.35 20.62 -30.88
N GLN A 395 20.94 20.84 -32.07
CA GLN A 395 21.19 19.80 -33.07
C GLN A 395 21.95 18.58 -32.47
N GLU A 396 22.94 18.84 -31.64
CA GLU A 396 23.75 17.82 -30.96
C GLU A 396 22.93 16.89 -30.05
N VAL A 397 21.89 17.41 -29.39
CA VAL A 397 21.00 16.63 -28.52
C VAL A 397 19.92 15.94 -29.35
N TRP A 398 19.44 16.60 -30.41
CA TRP A 398 18.50 16.01 -31.37
C TRP A 398 19.04 14.72 -32.00
N GLU A 399 20.32 14.71 -32.39
CA GLU A 399 20.97 13.55 -33.02
C GLU A 399 21.12 12.34 -32.09
N ARG A 400 21.04 12.55 -30.77
CA ARG A 400 21.07 11.49 -29.75
C ARG A 400 19.71 10.84 -29.51
N PHE A 401 18.63 11.50 -29.89
CA PHE A 401 17.30 10.91 -29.72
C PHE A 401 17.01 9.84 -30.76
N ILE A 402 16.43 8.73 -30.29
CA ILE A 402 15.93 7.69 -31.18
C ILE A 402 14.67 8.17 -31.93
N PRO A 403 14.40 7.64 -33.14
CA PRO A 403 13.23 8.03 -33.91
C PRO A 403 11.89 7.91 -33.16
N ALA A 404 11.74 6.90 -32.31
CA ALA A 404 10.50 6.70 -31.55
C ALA A 404 10.26 7.82 -30.52
N THR A 405 11.31 8.32 -29.86
CA THR A 405 11.23 9.42 -28.89
C THR A 405 10.95 10.76 -29.57
N ILE A 406 11.55 11.00 -30.74
CA ILE A 406 11.23 12.17 -31.57
C ILE A 406 9.78 12.13 -32.03
N ASN A 407 9.34 11.00 -32.60
CA ASN A 407 7.97 10.80 -33.05
C ASN A 407 6.96 11.03 -31.93
N ALA A 408 7.24 10.56 -30.71
CA ALA A 408 6.38 10.77 -29.56
C ALA A 408 6.16 12.26 -29.23
N GLN A 409 7.21 13.07 -29.34
CA GLN A 409 7.15 14.52 -29.09
C GLN A 409 6.42 15.27 -30.21
N LEU A 410 6.72 14.95 -31.48
CA LEU A 410 6.03 15.54 -32.63
C LEU A 410 4.52 15.26 -32.57
N ASN A 411 4.12 14.02 -32.25
CA ASN A 411 2.72 13.66 -32.09
C ASN A 411 2.03 14.45 -30.98
N ALA A 412 2.71 14.69 -29.85
CA ALA A 412 2.15 15.45 -28.76
C ALA A 412 1.93 16.92 -29.14
N LEU A 413 2.95 17.57 -29.72
CA LEU A 413 2.87 18.97 -30.14
C LEU A 413 1.79 19.16 -31.21
N TYR A 414 1.79 18.33 -32.24
CA TYR A 414 0.77 18.35 -33.29
C TYR A 414 -0.63 18.08 -32.73
N GLY A 415 -0.73 17.09 -31.83
CA GLY A 415 -1.98 16.70 -31.21
C GLY A 415 -2.61 17.80 -30.37
N TRP A 416 -1.83 18.46 -29.50
CA TRP A 416 -2.31 19.58 -28.70
C TRP A 416 -2.66 20.81 -29.54
N GLU A 417 -1.92 21.06 -30.62
CA GLU A 417 -2.15 22.23 -31.48
C GLU A 417 -3.34 22.05 -32.43
N LYS A 418 -3.46 20.90 -33.09
CA LYS A 418 -4.43 20.67 -34.18
C LYS A 418 -5.63 19.82 -33.77
N LEU A 419 -5.51 19.00 -32.73
CA LEU A 419 -6.47 17.94 -32.37
C LEU A 419 -6.72 17.90 -30.84
N SER A 420 -6.79 19.05 -30.18
CA SER A 420 -6.85 19.16 -28.71
C SER A 420 -8.00 18.39 -28.05
N GLY A 421 -9.14 18.26 -28.73
CA GLY A 421 -10.30 17.49 -28.24
C GLY A 421 -10.10 15.97 -28.19
N ALA A 422 -9.04 15.44 -28.82
CA ALA A 422 -8.79 13.99 -28.87
C ALA A 422 -8.41 13.41 -27.51
N TYR A 423 -7.63 14.13 -26.70
CA TYR A 423 -7.17 13.64 -25.39
C TYR A 423 -8.35 13.39 -24.45
N GLY A 424 -9.22 14.39 -24.24
CA GLY A 424 -10.39 14.25 -23.38
C GLY A 424 -11.35 13.13 -23.85
N LYS A 425 -11.50 12.97 -25.17
CA LYS A 425 -12.29 11.85 -25.72
C LYS A 425 -11.62 10.49 -25.47
N ALA A 426 -10.29 10.42 -25.54
CA ALA A 426 -9.56 9.20 -25.22
C ALA A 426 -9.74 8.81 -23.76
N MET A 427 -9.69 9.76 -22.82
CA MET A 427 -9.96 9.52 -21.39
C MET A 427 -11.33 8.88 -21.17
N ASN A 428 -12.38 9.45 -21.77
CA ASN A 428 -13.74 8.90 -21.66
C ASN A 428 -13.86 7.51 -22.29
N LYS A 429 -13.14 7.27 -23.39
CA LYS A 429 -13.11 5.95 -24.03
C LYS A 429 -12.34 4.90 -23.22
N LEU A 430 -11.28 5.28 -22.48
CA LEU A 430 -10.60 4.36 -21.57
C LEU A 430 -11.54 3.88 -20.46
N LEU A 431 -12.39 4.76 -19.91
CA LEU A 431 -13.43 4.38 -18.95
C LEU A 431 -14.43 3.39 -19.55
N GLU A 432 -14.94 3.68 -20.75
CA GLU A 432 -15.86 2.77 -21.46
C GLU A 432 -15.23 1.39 -21.73
N ILE A 433 -13.95 1.37 -22.13
CA ILE A 433 -13.17 0.15 -22.33
C ILE A 433 -13.01 -0.61 -21.01
N SER A 434 -12.70 0.08 -19.90
CA SER A 434 -12.59 -0.54 -18.58
C SER A 434 -13.88 -1.24 -18.19
N HIS A 435 -15.02 -0.53 -18.25
CA HIS A 435 -16.32 -1.11 -17.91
C HIS A 435 -16.67 -2.33 -18.78
N ALA A 436 -16.22 -2.35 -20.04
CA ALA A 436 -16.46 -3.50 -20.91
C ALA A 436 -15.63 -4.73 -20.51
N TYR A 437 -14.38 -4.54 -20.05
CA TYR A 437 -13.60 -5.62 -19.46
C TYR A 437 -14.18 -6.09 -18.12
N ASP A 438 -14.60 -5.16 -17.25
CA ASP A 438 -15.27 -5.48 -16.00
C ASP A 438 -16.55 -6.31 -16.24
N ALA A 439 -17.33 -5.95 -17.26
CA ALA A 439 -18.52 -6.70 -17.67
C ALA A 439 -18.18 -8.13 -18.14
N ALA A 440 -17.07 -8.32 -18.85
CA ALA A 440 -16.60 -9.65 -19.23
C ALA A 440 -16.11 -10.44 -18.00
N LEU A 441 -15.28 -9.83 -17.16
CA LEU A 441 -14.72 -10.43 -15.95
C LEU A 441 -15.77 -10.64 -14.84
N SER A 442 -16.95 -10.04 -14.92
CA SER A 442 -18.08 -10.42 -14.06
C SER A 442 -18.57 -11.85 -14.33
N LYS A 443 -18.29 -12.40 -15.53
CA LYS A 443 -18.71 -13.72 -15.98
C LYS A 443 -17.58 -14.75 -16.03
N TYR A 444 -16.34 -14.27 -16.18
CA TYR A 444 -15.12 -15.08 -16.29
C TYR A 444 -14.15 -14.72 -15.18
N ASP A 445 -13.46 -15.71 -14.61
CA ASP A 445 -12.44 -15.44 -13.59
C ASP A 445 -11.20 -14.79 -14.20
N VAL A 446 -10.82 -15.22 -15.41
CA VAL A 446 -9.72 -14.64 -16.18
C VAL A 446 -10.06 -14.54 -17.67
N LEU A 447 -9.49 -13.54 -18.33
CA LEU A 447 -9.43 -13.46 -19.80
C LEU A 447 -8.08 -13.95 -20.30
N VAL A 448 -8.07 -14.64 -21.44
CA VAL A 448 -6.88 -15.19 -22.10
C VAL A 448 -6.70 -14.61 -23.49
N LEU A 449 -5.46 -14.23 -23.81
CA LEU A 449 -5.07 -13.74 -25.12
C LEU A 449 -3.56 -13.89 -25.40
N PRO A 450 -3.10 -13.75 -26.66
CA PRO A 450 -1.68 -13.71 -26.97
C PRO A 450 -1.03 -12.47 -26.35
N THR A 451 0.13 -12.63 -25.70
CA THR A 451 0.83 -11.49 -25.09
C THR A 451 1.40 -10.56 -26.17
N VAL A 452 2.05 -11.15 -27.17
CA VAL A 452 2.66 -10.47 -28.31
C VAL A 452 2.10 -11.02 -29.61
N ALA A 453 2.06 -10.19 -30.65
CA ALA A 453 1.53 -10.58 -31.96
C ALA A 453 2.45 -11.55 -32.73
N PHE A 454 3.75 -11.53 -32.46
CA PHE A 454 4.75 -12.37 -33.12
C PHE A 454 5.93 -12.65 -32.18
N ILE A 455 6.67 -13.73 -32.45
CA ILE A 455 7.90 -14.10 -31.74
C ILE A 455 9.04 -13.10 -32.02
N ALA A 456 10.13 -13.17 -31.24
CA ALA A 456 11.24 -12.23 -31.36
C ALA A 456 11.80 -12.11 -32.79
N ASN A 457 11.70 -10.91 -33.37
CA ASN A 457 12.23 -10.56 -34.69
C ASN A 457 13.67 -10.04 -34.57
N THR A 458 14.33 -9.84 -35.72
CA THR A 458 15.69 -9.29 -35.79
C THR A 458 15.71 -7.80 -35.45
N HIS A 459 16.80 -7.34 -34.84
CA HIS A 459 17.02 -5.91 -34.57
C HIS A 459 16.96 -5.07 -35.85
N ALA A 460 16.67 -3.78 -35.69
CA ALA A 460 16.81 -2.83 -36.80
C ALA A 460 18.29 -2.60 -37.13
N ALA A 461 18.61 -2.43 -38.41
CA ALA A 461 19.95 -2.09 -38.84
C ALA A 461 20.27 -0.61 -38.50
N PRO A 462 21.53 -0.26 -38.21
CA PRO A 462 21.92 1.14 -37.97
C PRO A 462 21.55 2.07 -39.14
N THR A 463 21.66 1.56 -40.38
CA THR A 463 21.35 2.25 -41.64
C THR A 463 19.85 2.37 -41.95
N ASP A 464 18.98 1.69 -41.18
CA ASP A 464 17.54 1.74 -41.41
C ASP A 464 17.00 3.17 -41.20
N THR A 465 16.04 3.55 -42.03
CA THR A 465 15.27 4.78 -41.88
C THR A 465 14.45 4.78 -40.59
N ALA A 466 14.00 5.96 -40.15
CA ALA A 466 13.13 6.11 -38.97
C ALA A 466 11.91 5.17 -39.01
N LEU A 467 11.25 5.06 -40.17
CA LEU A 467 10.06 4.22 -40.34
C LEU A 467 10.40 2.73 -40.25
N GLN A 468 11.48 2.28 -40.91
CA GLN A 468 11.94 0.89 -40.84
C GLN A 468 12.31 0.47 -39.41
N LYS A 469 12.98 1.36 -38.65
CA LYS A 469 13.28 1.15 -37.23
C LYS A 469 12.00 0.99 -36.40
N ILE A 470 11.04 1.90 -36.57
CA ILE A 470 9.78 1.86 -35.82
C ILE A 470 8.96 0.60 -36.17
N GLN A 471 8.94 0.18 -37.44
CA GLN A 471 8.22 -1.01 -37.91
C GLN A 471 8.60 -2.29 -37.13
N LYS A 472 9.83 -2.41 -36.63
CA LYS A 472 10.25 -3.54 -35.79
C LYS A 472 9.48 -3.67 -34.47
N SER A 473 8.87 -2.59 -33.98
CA SER A 473 8.09 -2.53 -32.74
C SER A 473 6.58 -2.42 -32.97
N VAL A 474 6.14 -2.12 -34.19
CA VAL A 474 4.71 -1.91 -34.50
C VAL A 474 3.94 -3.21 -34.29
N GLY A 475 2.77 -3.13 -33.67
CA GLY A 475 1.88 -4.27 -33.48
C GLY A 475 2.20 -5.13 -32.25
N GLN A 476 3.41 -5.06 -31.71
CA GLN A 476 3.87 -5.97 -30.66
C GLN A 476 3.07 -5.84 -29.35
N GLY A 477 2.73 -4.61 -28.95
CA GLY A 477 2.01 -4.32 -27.70
C GLY A 477 0.49 -4.16 -27.83
N LEU A 478 -0.12 -4.48 -28.98
CA LEU A 478 -1.56 -4.23 -29.21
C LEU A 478 -2.47 -4.98 -28.23
N ASN A 479 -2.09 -6.18 -27.80
CA ASN A 479 -2.81 -6.94 -26.78
C ASN A 479 -2.39 -6.60 -25.35
N CYS A 480 -1.34 -5.79 -25.17
CA CYS A 480 -0.84 -5.43 -23.83
C CYS A 480 -1.38 -4.07 -23.38
N CYS A 481 -1.28 -3.05 -24.24
CA CYS A 481 -1.63 -1.68 -23.92
C CYS A 481 -3.09 -1.41 -23.52
N PRO A 482 -4.12 -2.17 -23.96
CA PRO A 482 -5.48 -1.97 -23.48
C PRO A 482 -5.60 -2.09 -21.95
N PHE A 483 -4.81 -2.97 -21.34
CA PHE A 483 -4.83 -3.22 -19.89
C PHE A 483 -3.96 -2.24 -19.09
N ASN A 484 -3.11 -1.45 -19.75
CA ASN A 484 -2.54 -0.25 -19.14
C ASN A 484 -3.57 0.86 -19.09
N GLY A 485 -4.41 0.99 -20.13
CA GLY A 485 -5.46 2.00 -20.18
C GLY A 485 -6.66 1.69 -19.28
N SER A 486 -6.99 0.41 -19.08
CA SER A 486 -8.11 -0.01 -18.23
C SER A 486 -7.74 -0.31 -16.78
N GLY A 487 -6.45 -0.30 -16.41
CA GLY A 487 -5.98 -0.56 -15.05
C GLY A 487 -5.97 -2.01 -14.58
N HIS A 488 -6.58 -2.94 -15.31
CA HIS A 488 -6.72 -4.33 -14.92
C HIS A 488 -5.38 -5.07 -14.78
N PRO A 489 -5.18 -5.94 -13.77
CA PRO A 489 -3.95 -6.72 -13.64
C PRO A 489 -3.82 -7.72 -14.80
N ALA A 490 -2.59 -7.84 -15.32
CA ALA A 490 -2.28 -8.72 -16.43
C ALA A 490 -0.94 -9.44 -16.21
N LEU A 491 -0.94 -10.75 -16.39
CA LEU A 491 0.21 -11.63 -16.20
C LEU A 491 0.51 -12.35 -17.51
N THR A 492 1.77 -12.40 -17.91
CA THR A 492 2.22 -13.29 -18.98
C THR A 492 3.01 -14.46 -18.41
N LEU A 493 2.86 -15.63 -19.01
CA LEU A 493 3.67 -16.81 -18.73
C LEU A 493 4.04 -17.53 -20.04
N PRO A 494 5.21 -18.19 -20.10
CA PRO A 494 5.63 -18.89 -21.31
C PRO A 494 4.80 -20.16 -21.50
N ILE A 495 4.40 -20.43 -22.75
CA ILE A 495 3.50 -21.54 -23.09
C ILE A 495 4.01 -22.45 -24.20
N GLY A 496 5.23 -22.24 -24.68
CA GLY A 496 5.74 -22.93 -25.84
C GLY A 496 6.88 -22.19 -26.51
N THR A 497 7.40 -22.82 -27.54
CA THR A 497 8.28 -22.17 -28.50
C THR A 497 7.79 -22.35 -29.93
N LEU A 498 8.21 -21.46 -30.83
CA LEU A 498 8.03 -21.54 -32.27
C LEU A 498 9.35 -21.22 -33.00
N PRO A 499 9.62 -21.84 -34.16
CA PRO A 499 10.72 -21.43 -35.01
C PRO A 499 10.39 -20.12 -35.74
N PRO A 500 11.39 -19.25 -35.97
CA PRO A 500 11.24 -18.14 -36.90
C PRO A 500 10.78 -18.61 -38.29
N PRO A 501 9.99 -17.81 -39.03
CA PRO A 501 9.75 -18.09 -40.45
C PRO A 501 11.08 -18.26 -41.20
N ALA A 502 11.13 -19.19 -42.16
CA ALA A 502 12.35 -19.43 -42.95
C ALA A 502 12.85 -18.15 -43.67
N SER A 503 11.94 -17.26 -44.05
CA SER A 503 12.24 -15.96 -44.66
C SER A 503 12.88 -14.95 -43.71
N GLU A 504 12.82 -15.18 -42.40
CA GLU A 504 13.36 -14.30 -41.36
C GLU A 504 14.62 -14.87 -40.69
N LEU A 505 15.07 -16.06 -41.10
CA LEU A 505 16.33 -16.62 -40.64
C LEU A 505 17.50 -15.89 -41.30
N THR A 506 18.46 -15.48 -40.49
CA THR A 506 19.73 -14.94 -40.98
C THR A 506 20.64 -16.06 -41.49
N GLU A 507 21.61 -15.72 -42.36
CA GLU A 507 22.60 -16.70 -42.84
C GLU A 507 23.36 -17.38 -41.70
N ALA A 508 23.68 -16.62 -40.64
CA ALA A 508 24.31 -17.14 -39.44
C ALA A 508 23.42 -18.16 -38.71
N GLU A 509 22.13 -17.90 -38.58
CA GLU A 509 21.17 -18.84 -37.98
C GLU A 509 20.99 -20.10 -38.85
N ILE A 510 20.95 -19.96 -40.18
CA ILE A 510 20.89 -21.10 -41.10
C ILE A 510 22.12 -21.98 -40.94
N GLN A 511 23.32 -21.39 -40.87
CA GLN A 511 24.56 -22.11 -40.68
C GLN A 511 24.63 -22.79 -39.29
N MET A 512 24.26 -22.08 -38.22
CA MET A 512 24.22 -22.62 -36.86
C MET A 512 23.28 -23.83 -36.76
N GLN A 513 22.11 -23.78 -37.40
CA GLN A 513 21.16 -24.90 -37.41
C GLN A 513 21.71 -26.11 -38.18
N LYS A 514 22.45 -25.89 -39.29
CA LYS A 514 23.12 -26.97 -40.04
C LYS A 514 24.23 -27.64 -39.23
N GLU A 515 25.02 -26.85 -38.50
CA GLU A 515 26.14 -27.36 -37.70
C GLU A 515 25.68 -28.07 -36.42
N SER A 516 24.70 -27.51 -35.72
CA SER A 516 24.20 -28.06 -34.46
C SER A 516 23.17 -29.18 -34.63
N GLY A 517 22.55 -29.28 -35.81
CA GLY A 517 21.42 -30.18 -36.07
C GLY A 517 20.15 -29.82 -35.30
N LYS A 518 20.09 -28.65 -34.64
CA LYS A 518 18.95 -28.20 -33.83
C LYS A 518 18.31 -26.97 -34.46
N GLU A 519 16.99 -27.00 -34.60
CA GLU A 519 16.20 -25.86 -35.06
C GLU A 519 16.11 -24.78 -33.96
N LEU A 520 16.25 -23.51 -34.36
CA LEU A 520 16.09 -22.36 -33.49
C LEU A 520 14.63 -22.24 -33.06
N LYS A 521 14.40 -22.13 -31.75
CA LYS A 521 13.07 -22.07 -31.15
C LYS A 521 12.98 -20.89 -30.19
N LEU A 522 12.02 -20.00 -30.44
CA LEU A 522 11.81 -18.79 -29.66
C LEU A 522 10.56 -18.91 -28.77
N PRO A 523 10.59 -18.37 -27.54
CA PRO A 523 9.44 -18.44 -26.62
C PRO A 523 8.18 -17.77 -27.16
N VAL A 524 7.03 -18.28 -26.72
CA VAL A 524 5.69 -17.72 -26.93
C VAL A 524 5.04 -17.54 -25.56
N GLY A 525 4.44 -16.38 -25.31
CA GLY A 525 3.76 -16.07 -24.05
C GLY A 525 2.23 -15.97 -24.17
N MET A 526 1.51 -16.62 -23.25
CA MET A 526 0.07 -16.40 -23.05
C MET A 526 -0.12 -15.33 -21.99
N GLN A 527 -1.06 -14.43 -22.20
CA GLN A 527 -1.44 -13.42 -21.23
C GLN A 527 -2.76 -13.81 -20.57
N LEU A 528 -2.78 -13.71 -19.25
CA LEU A 528 -3.96 -13.79 -18.40
C LEU A 528 -4.30 -12.38 -17.92
N VAL A 529 -5.58 -12.03 -17.86
CA VAL A 529 -6.06 -10.74 -17.33
C VAL A 529 -7.13 -11.00 -16.29
N GLY A 530 -7.00 -10.38 -15.12
CA GLY A 530 -7.88 -10.55 -13.98
C GLY A 530 -8.70 -9.31 -13.65
N LYS A 531 -9.54 -9.44 -12.62
CA LYS A 531 -10.30 -8.33 -12.03
C LYS A 531 -9.35 -7.39 -11.28
N TRP A 532 -9.75 -6.12 -11.15
CA TRP A 532 -9.10 -5.19 -10.23
C TRP A 532 -8.96 -5.80 -8.82
N TRP A 533 -7.77 -5.68 -8.25
CA TRP A 533 -7.41 -6.17 -6.90
C TRP A 533 -7.42 -7.70 -6.71
N ASP A 534 -7.56 -8.46 -7.80
CA ASP A 534 -7.62 -9.92 -7.77
C ASP A 534 -6.40 -10.57 -8.44
N GLU A 535 -5.20 -10.09 -8.12
CA GLU A 535 -3.94 -10.73 -8.54
C GLU A 535 -3.84 -12.16 -7.99
N THR A 536 -4.50 -12.46 -6.87
CA THR A 536 -4.53 -13.81 -6.28
C THR A 536 -5.10 -14.83 -7.26
N THR A 537 -6.30 -14.58 -7.82
CA THR A 537 -6.88 -15.47 -8.83
C THR A 537 -5.98 -15.57 -10.06
N LEU A 538 -5.38 -14.45 -10.50
CA LEU A 538 -4.48 -14.45 -11.65
C LEU A 538 -3.27 -15.37 -11.45
N PHE A 539 -2.66 -15.33 -10.25
CA PHE A 539 -1.57 -16.23 -9.89
C PHE A 539 -2.01 -17.67 -9.74
N GLN A 540 -3.22 -17.95 -9.24
CA GLN A 540 -3.74 -19.31 -9.13
C GLN A 540 -3.88 -19.99 -10.50
N PHE A 541 -4.41 -19.27 -11.50
CA PHE A 541 -4.47 -19.78 -12.87
C PHE A 541 -3.08 -20.01 -13.47
N ALA A 542 -2.17 -19.05 -13.28
CA ALA A 542 -0.80 -19.17 -13.78
C ALA A 542 -0.05 -20.35 -13.11
N ALA A 543 -0.19 -20.52 -11.80
CA ALA A 543 0.45 -21.57 -11.02
C ALA A 543 -0.12 -22.96 -11.37
N ALA A 544 -1.45 -23.07 -11.56
CA ALA A 544 -2.08 -24.29 -12.02
C ALA A 544 -1.55 -24.73 -13.40
N TRP A 545 -1.37 -23.77 -14.32
CA TRP A 545 -0.81 -24.03 -15.64
C TRP A 545 0.69 -24.42 -15.57
N GLU A 546 1.50 -23.62 -14.88
CA GLU A 546 2.95 -23.87 -14.69
C GLU A 546 3.23 -25.21 -13.98
N GLY A 547 2.39 -25.58 -13.01
CA GLY A 547 2.52 -26.83 -12.27
C GLY A 547 2.19 -28.08 -13.08
N ALA A 548 1.28 -27.98 -14.06
CA ALA A 548 0.82 -29.13 -14.84
C ALA A 548 1.63 -29.37 -16.12
N PHE A 549 2.22 -28.32 -16.71
CA PHE A 549 2.81 -28.39 -18.04
C PHE A 549 4.28 -27.95 -18.07
N ASP A 550 5.13 -28.67 -18.81
CA ASP A 550 6.39 -28.08 -19.26
C ASP A 550 6.10 -27.10 -20.39
N TRP A 551 6.41 -25.82 -20.24
CA TRP A 551 6.21 -24.91 -21.36
C TRP A 551 7.16 -25.17 -22.52
N LYS A 552 8.35 -25.76 -22.31
CA LYS A 552 9.32 -26.04 -23.38
C LYS A 552 8.93 -27.29 -24.18
N SER A 553 8.58 -28.39 -23.52
CA SER A 553 8.18 -29.63 -24.22
C SER A 553 6.68 -29.73 -24.50
N ARG A 554 5.84 -28.96 -23.78
CA ARG A 554 4.37 -29.09 -23.73
C ARG A 554 3.87 -30.46 -23.29
N GLU A 555 4.75 -31.29 -22.75
CA GLU A 555 4.37 -32.55 -22.18
C GLU A 555 3.71 -32.30 -20.83
N PHE A 556 2.61 -33.00 -20.61
CA PHE A 556 1.98 -33.07 -19.30
C PHE A 556 2.97 -33.73 -18.35
N LYS A 557 3.38 -33.00 -17.29
CA LYS A 557 4.33 -33.52 -16.29
C LYS A 557 3.68 -34.49 -15.29
N GLY A 558 2.40 -34.79 -15.46
CA GLY A 558 1.54 -35.42 -14.46
C GLY A 558 0.78 -34.36 -13.66
N LEU A 559 -0.49 -34.64 -13.34
CA LEU A 559 -1.18 -34.06 -12.18
C LEU A 559 -0.57 -34.75 -10.98
N LEU A 560 0.67 -34.42 -10.64
CA LEU A 560 1.40 -35.18 -9.64
C LEU A 560 0.61 -35.21 -8.33
N ASP A 561 0.41 -36.41 -7.78
CA ASP A 561 0.11 -36.73 -6.38
C ASP A 561 1.22 -36.21 -5.43
N ARG A 562 1.65 -34.96 -5.63
CA ARG A 562 2.69 -34.29 -4.88
C ARG A 562 2.11 -33.06 -4.21
N TYR A 563 1.47 -33.35 -3.08
CA TYR A 563 1.49 -32.50 -1.89
C TYR A 563 2.93 -32.09 -1.44
N ASP A 564 3.99 -32.51 -2.13
CA ASP A 564 5.38 -32.07 -1.90
C ASP A 564 5.66 -30.60 -2.30
N TRP A 565 4.77 -29.90 -3.03
CA TRP A 565 5.00 -28.47 -3.32
C TRP A 565 4.72 -27.57 -2.11
N VAL A 566 3.77 -27.95 -1.25
CA VAL A 566 3.50 -27.31 0.05
C VAL A 566 4.50 -27.77 1.12
N HIS A 567 5.07 -28.98 1.00
CA HIS A 567 5.98 -29.56 2.00
C HIS A 567 7.49 -29.45 1.70
N GLY A 568 7.90 -28.96 0.52
CA GLY A 568 9.32 -28.79 0.16
C GLY A 568 10.10 -27.86 1.11
N ALA A 569 9.43 -26.87 1.71
CA ALA A 569 10.02 -25.99 2.71
C ALA A 569 10.15 -26.65 4.10
N ILE A 570 9.30 -27.64 4.42
CA ILE A 570 9.33 -28.35 5.70
C ILE A 570 10.41 -29.44 5.70
N LYS A 571 10.63 -30.13 4.57
CA LYS A 571 11.71 -31.13 4.45
C LYS A 571 13.11 -30.51 4.50
N GLY A 572 13.31 -29.29 3.98
CA GLY A 572 14.58 -28.56 4.10
C GLY A 572 14.93 -28.21 5.56
N ARG A 573 13.93 -27.77 6.33
CA ARG A 573 14.11 -27.47 7.77
C ARG A 573 14.22 -28.72 8.64
N PHE A 574 13.55 -29.82 8.29
CA PHE A 574 13.67 -31.09 9.04
C PHE A 574 15.02 -31.79 8.80
N LEU A 575 15.60 -31.71 7.60
CA LEU A 575 16.93 -32.27 7.35
C LEU A 575 18.02 -31.47 8.07
N GLU A 576 17.93 -30.13 8.09
CA GLU A 576 18.85 -29.27 8.85
C GLU A 576 18.69 -29.45 10.37
N LEU A 577 17.47 -29.56 10.91
CA LEU A 577 17.28 -29.88 12.34
C LEU A 577 17.80 -31.27 12.70
N SER A 578 17.65 -32.27 11.84
CA SER A 578 18.13 -33.64 12.11
C SER A 578 19.67 -33.76 12.09
N LEU A 579 20.34 -32.89 11.34
CA LEU A 579 21.81 -32.82 11.27
C LEU A 579 22.39 -31.95 12.41
N HIS A 580 21.65 -30.94 12.90
CA HIS A 580 22.08 -30.13 14.04
C HIS A 580 21.86 -30.82 15.39
N LEU A 581 20.80 -31.64 15.53
CA LEU A 581 20.48 -32.34 16.78
C LEU A 581 21.34 -33.60 17.06
N ARG A 582 22.20 -34.02 16.13
CA ARG A 582 23.10 -35.18 16.32
C ARG A 582 24.53 -34.83 16.76
N SER A 583 24.89 -33.55 16.87
CA SER A 583 26.28 -33.16 17.20
C SER A 583 26.50 -32.58 18.60
N HIS A 584 25.46 -32.35 19.42
CA HIS A 584 25.61 -31.65 20.71
C HIS A 584 24.82 -32.29 21.86
N LEU A 585 25.08 -33.57 22.14
CA LEU A 585 24.72 -34.19 23.42
C LEU A 585 25.91 -34.94 23.99
N HIS A 586 26.74 -34.23 24.75
CA HIS A 586 27.59 -34.80 25.80
C HIS A 586 28.01 -33.69 26.79
N THR A 587 27.55 -33.82 28.05
CA THR A 587 28.18 -33.43 29.35
C THR A 587 28.71 -31.98 29.52
N GLU A 588 28.54 -31.20 30.59
CA GLU A 588 28.26 -31.44 32.02
C GLU A 588 27.98 -30.08 32.71
N LEU A 589 27.05 -30.07 33.67
CA LEU A 589 27.00 -29.40 34.98
C LEU A 589 27.93 -28.20 35.37
N ILE A 590 27.28 -27.20 36.01
CA ILE A 590 27.70 -26.35 37.18
C ILE A 590 28.16 -24.88 36.95
N SER A 591 27.51 -24.01 37.75
CA SER A 591 27.92 -22.71 38.35
C SER A 591 27.54 -21.38 37.68
N SER A 592 26.58 -20.73 38.34
CA SER A 592 26.56 -19.35 38.84
C SER A 592 27.57 -18.31 38.35
N SER A 593 26.98 -17.16 38.00
CA SER A 593 27.34 -15.79 38.42
C SER A 593 28.29 -14.94 37.57
N VAL A 594 27.84 -13.68 37.40
CA VAL A 594 28.55 -12.41 37.13
C VAL A 594 29.32 -12.30 35.81
N TYR A 595 28.94 -11.35 34.96
CA TYR A 595 29.92 -10.42 34.39
C TYR A 595 29.31 -9.06 34.08
N ASP A 596 29.93 -8.09 34.74
CA ASP A 596 29.77 -6.66 34.64
C ASP A 596 30.53 -6.10 33.42
N SER A 597 30.07 -4.93 33.03
CA SER A 597 30.60 -3.95 32.09
C SER A 597 32.06 -3.52 32.34
N ASN A 598 32.79 -3.19 31.27
CA ASN A 598 33.46 -1.88 31.05
C ASN A 598 34.55 -1.88 29.96
N LEU A 599 34.83 -0.65 29.48
CA LEU A 599 35.91 -0.12 28.60
C LEU A 599 35.43 0.11 27.15
N TYR A 600 35.35 1.35 26.65
CA TYR A 600 36.44 2.34 26.61
C TYR A 600 36.00 3.81 26.83
N SER A 601 36.91 4.56 27.47
CA SER A 601 36.91 6.00 27.73
C SER A 601 37.88 6.76 26.81
N HIS A 602 37.65 8.07 26.60
CA HIS A 602 38.59 9.21 26.73
C HIS A 602 37.99 10.46 26.02
N SER A 603 38.02 11.72 26.48
CA SER A 603 38.53 12.34 27.72
C SER A 603 38.31 13.89 27.70
N THR A 604 37.61 14.44 28.72
CA THR A 604 37.88 15.67 29.56
C THR A 604 37.89 17.13 29.01
N PRO A 605 37.86 18.22 29.87
CA PRO A 605 37.66 18.32 31.35
C PRO A 605 36.82 19.51 31.96
N ILE A 606 36.24 19.26 33.17
CA ILE A 606 36.34 19.95 34.52
C ILE A 606 35.73 21.39 34.71
N ILE A 607 34.87 21.68 35.74
CA ILE A 607 35.18 22.02 37.17
C ILE A 607 34.07 21.62 38.17
N SER A 608 34.54 21.22 39.37
CA SER A 608 33.97 20.62 40.59
C SER A 608 33.22 21.53 41.57
N GLY A 609 32.41 20.92 42.48
CA GLY A 609 31.99 21.58 43.74
C GLY A 609 31.02 20.82 44.69
N ILE A 610 31.43 19.68 45.25
CA ILE A 610 31.30 19.15 46.64
C ILE A 610 29.99 19.32 47.49
N CYS A 611 29.63 18.18 48.14
CA CYS A 611 28.95 17.93 49.43
C CYS A 611 27.42 17.65 49.48
N TYR A 612 27.09 16.38 49.76
CA TYR A 612 25.83 15.93 50.37
C TYR A 612 25.82 16.20 51.88
N PRO A 613 24.64 16.41 52.48
CA PRO A 613 24.06 15.29 53.24
C PRO A 613 22.56 15.07 52.97
N LEU A 614 22.21 13.78 53.00
CA LEU A 614 20.90 13.16 53.22
C LEU A 614 19.75 14.10 53.63
N ASP A 615 18.77 14.27 52.75
CA ASP A 615 17.41 13.71 52.92
C ASP A 615 16.51 14.10 51.73
N MET A 616 15.69 13.12 51.28
CA MET A 616 14.71 13.13 50.17
C MET A 616 15.25 12.77 48.77
N PRO A 617 14.81 11.66 48.13
CA PRO A 617 14.84 11.56 46.67
C PRO A 617 13.52 12.09 46.10
N THR A 618 13.51 13.38 45.77
CA THR A 618 12.69 13.88 44.66
C THR A 618 13.28 13.34 43.35
N SER A 619 13.00 12.08 43.01
CA SER A 619 13.13 11.62 41.63
C SER A 619 11.85 12.00 40.90
N ALA A 620 11.95 12.89 39.92
CA ALA A 620 10.82 13.16 39.02
C ALA A 620 10.36 11.83 38.42
N VAL A 621 9.11 11.42 38.72
CA VAL A 621 8.52 10.22 38.13
C VAL A 621 8.48 10.42 36.62
N ASP A 622 9.09 9.51 35.86
CA ASP A 622 9.02 9.54 34.40
C ASP A 622 7.60 9.17 33.96
N LEU A 623 6.82 10.20 33.62
CA LEU A 623 5.44 10.07 33.19
C LEU A 623 5.29 9.36 31.83
N THR A 624 6.38 9.16 31.09
CA THR A 624 6.40 8.50 29.79
C THR A 624 6.94 7.07 29.84
N ASN A 625 7.24 6.55 31.03
CA ASN A 625 7.80 5.22 31.19
C ASN A 625 6.73 4.14 30.96
N TYR A 626 6.72 3.59 29.75
CA TYR A 626 5.90 2.43 29.40
C TYR A 626 6.70 1.14 29.60
N ALA A 627 6.04 0.12 30.17
CA ALA A 627 6.57 -1.24 30.11
C ALA A 627 6.80 -1.65 28.64
N PRO A 628 7.82 -2.49 28.36
CA PRO A 628 8.02 -3.05 27.03
C PRO A 628 6.73 -3.67 26.49
N ARG A 629 6.52 -3.55 25.18
CA ARG A 629 5.33 -4.13 24.53
C ARG A 629 5.30 -5.64 24.75
N ASP A 630 4.18 -6.12 25.28
CA ASP A 630 3.87 -7.55 25.35
C ASP A 630 3.09 -7.95 24.10
N PHE A 631 3.72 -8.73 23.22
CA PHE A 631 3.09 -9.31 22.04
C PHE A 631 2.56 -10.72 22.29
N ARG A 632 2.86 -11.31 23.45
CA ARG A 632 2.44 -12.67 23.79
C ARG A 632 1.02 -12.69 24.34
N GLY A 633 0.69 -11.72 25.20
CA GLY A 633 -0.59 -11.68 25.92
C GLY A 633 -0.86 -13.03 26.59
N TYR A 634 -2.09 -13.53 26.44
CA TYR A 634 -2.45 -14.87 26.93
C TYR A 634 -2.07 -16.03 26.00
N GLY A 635 -1.70 -15.76 24.74
CA GLY A 635 -1.37 -16.79 23.75
C GLY A 635 -2.54 -17.74 23.44
N ARG A 636 -2.23 -18.96 22.99
CA ARG A 636 -3.23 -19.94 22.50
C ARG A 636 -4.23 -20.43 23.57
N ASN A 637 -3.90 -20.31 24.85
CA ASN A 637 -4.69 -20.87 25.93
C ASN A 637 -4.99 -19.76 26.95
N PRO A 638 -6.00 -18.91 26.70
CA PRO A 638 -6.35 -17.85 27.63
C PRO A 638 -6.87 -18.42 28.97
N PRO A 639 -6.64 -17.71 30.08
CA PRO A 639 -7.21 -18.09 31.36
C PRO A 639 -8.73 -18.03 31.31
N ASN A 640 -9.42 -18.93 32.01
CA ASN A 640 -10.87 -18.90 32.08
C ASN A 640 -11.33 -17.84 33.10
N PRO A 641 -11.95 -16.71 32.68
CA PRO A 641 -12.37 -15.64 33.58
C PRO A 641 -13.35 -16.04 34.68
N ASN A 642 -13.94 -17.24 34.62
CA ASN A 642 -14.99 -17.71 35.53
C ASN A 642 -16.14 -16.71 35.64
N TRP A 643 -16.65 -16.21 34.51
CA TRP A 643 -17.73 -15.23 34.53
C TRP A 643 -18.91 -15.70 35.37
N PRO A 644 -19.62 -14.78 36.07
CA PRO A 644 -20.73 -15.12 36.95
C PRO A 644 -21.74 -16.06 36.29
N ASN A 645 -22.26 -17.00 37.09
CA ASN A 645 -23.22 -18.03 36.64
C ASN A 645 -22.71 -18.94 35.51
N GLY A 646 -21.39 -19.00 35.28
CA GLY A 646 -20.81 -19.82 34.21
C GLY A 646 -21.08 -19.26 32.81
N ALA A 647 -21.24 -17.94 32.70
CA ALA A 647 -21.52 -17.26 31.45
C ALA A 647 -20.46 -17.56 30.38
N LYS A 648 -20.93 -17.76 29.14
CA LYS A 648 -20.11 -18.09 27.97
C LYS A 648 -19.42 -16.86 27.39
N VAL A 649 -20.02 -15.69 27.58
CA VAL A 649 -19.47 -14.42 27.15
C VAL A 649 -19.96 -13.32 28.06
N ALA A 650 -19.07 -12.40 28.42
CA ALA A 650 -19.45 -11.14 29.03
C ALA A 650 -19.64 -10.09 27.93
N VAL A 651 -20.71 -9.30 27.96
CA VAL A 651 -20.98 -8.26 26.95
C VAL A 651 -21.06 -6.91 27.65
N ASN A 652 -20.24 -5.97 27.21
CA ASN A 652 -20.21 -4.62 27.72
C ASN A 652 -20.59 -3.62 26.63
N PHE A 653 -21.70 -2.91 26.83
CA PHE A 653 -22.08 -1.79 25.98
C PHE A 653 -21.45 -0.50 26.52
N VAL A 654 -20.75 0.22 25.65
CA VAL A 654 -20.11 1.49 25.96
C VAL A 654 -20.75 2.59 25.13
N ILE A 655 -21.31 3.61 25.78
CA ILE A 655 -21.77 4.83 25.09
C ILE A 655 -20.75 5.93 25.35
N ASN A 656 -20.08 6.39 24.30
CA ASN A 656 -19.26 7.60 24.33
C ASN A 656 -20.20 8.81 24.29
N TYR A 657 -20.28 9.52 25.41
CA TYR A 657 -21.14 10.69 25.60
C TYR A 657 -20.27 11.94 25.60
N GLU A 658 -20.24 12.61 24.46
CA GLU A 658 -19.30 13.68 24.10
C GLU A 658 -19.99 15.03 23.94
N GLU A 659 -21.32 15.04 23.93
CA GLU A 659 -22.19 16.15 23.55
C GLU A 659 -22.07 17.37 24.49
N GLY A 660 -21.35 18.39 24.03
CA GLY A 660 -20.99 19.61 24.77
C GLY A 660 -19.51 19.68 25.15
N GLY A 661 -18.74 18.61 24.91
CA GLY A 661 -17.32 18.50 25.20
C GLY A 661 -16.40 18.65 23.99
N GLU A 662 -16.94 18.64 22.77
CA GLU A 662 -16.26 18.77 21.48
C GLU A 662 -15.63 20.15 21.25
N ASN A 663 -14.81 20.28 20.20
CA ASN A 663 -14.23 21.57 19.79
C ASN A 663 -15.31 22.52 19.25
N THR A 664 -15.45 23.69 19.89
CA THR A 664 -16.24 24.81 19.36
C THR A 664 -15.77 26.13 19.96
N LEU A 665 -15.94 27.23 19.23
CA LEU A 665 -15.67 28.57 19.73
C LEU A 665 -16.51 28.91 20.98
N ASP A 666 -17.73 28.37 21.12
CA ASP A 666 -18.56 28.57 22.31
C ASP A 666 -17.89 28.00 23.58
N ASN A 667 -17.06 26.99 23.38
CA ASN A 667 -16.27 26.33 24.39
C ASN A 667 -14.87 26.97 24.58
N GLY A 668 -14.58 28.05 23.85
CA GLY A 668 -13.30 28.78 23.88
C GLY A 668 -12.21 28.20 22.98
N ASP A 669 -12.55 27.27 22.08
CA ASP A 669 -11.58 26.60 21.22
C ASP A 669 -11.27 27.43 19.96
N ALA A 670 -10.08 27.24 19.39
CA ALA A 670 -9.63 27.99 18.20
C ALA A 670 -10.33 27.56 16.90
N GLN A 671 -10.97 26.39 16.91
CA GLN A 671 -11.60 25.79 15.74
C GLN A 671 -12.86 24.99 16.10
N ALA A 672 -13.72 24.76 15.12
CA ALA A 672 -14.82 23.80 15.23
C ALA A 672 -14.36 22.34 15.10
N GLU A 673 -15.16 21.41 15.64
CA GLU A 673 -14.91 19.97 15.56
C GLU A 673 -14.82 19.47 14.10
N ALA A 674 -13.84 18.59 13.89
CA ALA A 674 -13.44 18.09 12.58
C ALA A 674 -13.85 16.62 12.36
N MET A 675 -14.05 15.87 13.46
CA MET A 675 -14.15 14.42 13.46
C MET A 675 -15.56 13.94 13.85
N LEU A 676 -15.86 12.69 13.49
CA LEU A 676 -17.09 11.96 13.86
C LEU A 676 -18.40 12.72 13.57
N GLN A 677 -18.52 13.22 12.34
CA GLN A 677 -19.72 13.84 11.78
C GLN A 677 -20.27 13.07 10.59
N GLU A 678 -21.54 13.29 10.27
CA GLU A 678 -22.26 12.59 9.20
C GLU A 678 -21.66 12.81 7.80
N VAL A 679 -20.95 13.91 7.58
CA VAL A 679 -20.28 14.22 6.30
C VAL A 679 -18.84 13.67 6.22
N GLY A 680 -18.41 12.89 7.21
CA GLY A 680 -17.04 12.38 7.31
C GLY A 680 -16.06 13.40 7.89
N PRO A 681 -14.78 13.01 8.08
CA PRO A 681 -13.76 13.92 8.60
C PRO A 681 -13.54 15.09 7.64
N LYS A 682 -13.50 16.31 8.19
CA LYS A 682 -13.19 17.54 7.43
C LYS A 682 -12.23 18.42 8.22
N ILE A 683 -11.62 19.40 7.57
CA ILE A 683 -10.77 20.38 8.26
C ILE A 683 -11.66 21.24 9.17
N GLY A 684 -11.33 21.33 10.45
CA GLY A 684 -12.05 22.18 11.41
C GLY A 684 -11.98 23.65 11.00
N LEU A 685 -13.14 24.32 11.00
CA LEU A 685 -13.21 25.75 10.65
C LEU A 685 -12.45 26.56 11.70
N GLN A 686 -11.41 27.27 11.27
CA GLN A 686 -10.58 28.11 12.14
C GLN A 686 -11.28 29.43 12.44
N GLY A 687 -11.35 29.81 13.72
CA GLY A 687 -11.91 31.09 14.15
C GLY A 687 -13.40 31.27 13.85
N GLU A 688 -14.09 30.21 13.44
CA GLU A 688 -15.50 30.22 13.05
C GLU A 688 -16.22 28.99 13.61
N ARG A 689 -17.51 29.13 13.91
CA ARG A 689 -18.36 28.02 14.36
C ARG A 689 -18.84 27.19 13.19
N ASP A 690 -19.02 25.89 13.43
CA ASP A 690 -19.68 24.98 12.50
C ASP A 690 -21.04 24.55 13.06
N ILE A 691 -22.03 25.41 12.86
CA ILE A 691 -23.39 25.18 13.39
C ILE A 691 -23.98 23.82 12.95
N PRO A 692 -23.84 23.38 11.68
CA PRO A 692 -24.30 22.04 11.29
C PRO A 692 -23.60 20.89 12.02
N MET A 693 -22.32 21.05 12.39
CA MET A 693 -21.61 20.07 13.22
C MET A 693 -22.13 20.07 14.65
N GLU A 694 -22.19 21.24 15.30
CA GLU A 694 -22.63 21.39 16.69
C GLU A 694 -24.03 20.81 16.89
N THR A 695 -24.95 21.09 15.95
CA THR A 695 -26.32 20.54 15.99
C THR A 695 -26.38 19.01 15.84
N GLN A 696 -25.34 18.34 15.34
CA GLN A 696 -25.26 16.88 15.36
C GLN A 696 -24.95 16.35 16.76
N PHE A 697 -24.07 17.01 17.52
CA PHE A 697 -23.85 16.70 18.93
C PHE A 697 -25.12 17.00 19.74
N GLU A 698 -25.80 18.11 19.47
CA GLU A 698 -27.10 18.38 20.09
C GLU A 698 -28.13 17.25 19.85
N TYR A 699 -28.11 16.58 18.70
CA TYR A 699 -28.99 15.42 18.46
C TYR A 699 -28.73 14.29 19.47
N GLY A 700 -27.46 14.02 19.78
CA GLY A 700 -27.03 13.00 20.71
C GLY A 700 -27.63 13.23 22.10
N SER A 701 -27.48 14.43 22.66
CA SER A 701 -27.99 14.79 23.98
C SER A 701 -29.51 14.94 24.00
N ARG A 702 -30.11 15.53 22.95
CA ARG A 702 -31.55 15.80 22.91
C ARG A 702 -32.40 14.56 22.69
N ARG A 703 -31.94 13.57 21.90
CA ARG A 703 -32.74 12.38 21.52
C ARG A 703 -31.97 11.07 21.51
N GLY A 704 -30.72 11.07 21.05
CA GLY A 704 -29.94 9.84 20.87
C GLY A 704 -29.74 9.07 22.18
N MET A 705 -29.28 9.77 23.21
CA MET A 705 -28.96 9.20 24.53
C MET A 705 -30.21 8.61 25.19
N TRP A 706 -31.30 9.37 25.25
CA TRP A 706 -32.58 8.90 25.80
C TRP A 706 -33.13 7.68 25.06
N ARG A 707 -32.92 7.59 23.73
CA ARG A 707 -33.35 6.43 22.95
C ARG A 707 -32.54 5.17 23.32
N LEU A 708 -31.25 5.32 23.60
CA LEU A 708 -30.39 4.22 24.06
C LEU A 708 -30.72 3.81 25.49
N LEU A 709 -30.84 4.75 26.43
CA LEU A 709 -31.24 4.45 27.82
C LEU A 709 -32.55 3.65 27.88
N ASN A 710 -33.59 4.13 27.18
CA ASN A 710 -34.87 3.42 27.10
C ASN A 710 -34.74 1.97 26.54
N LEU A 711 -33.81 1.72 25.61
CA LEU A 711 -33.58 0.38 25.06
C LEU A 711 -32.94 -0.52 26.11
N PHE A 712 -31.86 -0.09 26.74
CA PHE A 712 -31.12 -0.92 27.68
C PHE A 712 -31.90 -1.14 28.98
N GLU A 713 -32.56 -0.12 29.52
CA GLU A 713 -33.42 -0.23 30.69
C GLU A 713 -34.61 -1.17 30.45
N LYS A 714 -35.24 -1.11 29.27
CA LYS A 714 -36.31 -2.05 28.89
C LYS A 714 -35.85 -3.51 28.95
N HIS A 715 -34.57 -3.77 28.67
CA HIS A 715 -33.98 -5.11 28.70
C HIS A 715 -33.25 -5.42 30.00
N ASN A 716 -33.34 -4.56 31.02
CA ASN A 716 -32.60 -4.67 32.29
C ASN A 716 -31.08 -4.86 32.10
N MET A 717 -30.51 -4.18 31.11
CA MET A 717 -29.09 -4.24 30.79
C MET A 717 -28.40 -2.99 31.33
N ASN A 718 -27.40 -3.18 32.19
CA ASN A 718 -26.57 -2.08 32.66
C ASN A 718 -25.42 -1.84 31.68
N ILE A 719 -25.12 -0.58 31.41
CA ILE A 719 -24.14 -0.15 30.42
C ILE A 719 -23.09 0.75 31.05
N THR A 720 -21.98 0.98 30.34
CA THR A 720 -20.94 1.94 30.72
C THR A 720 -21.06 3.18 29.85
N ILE A 721 -21.04 4.36 30.47
CA ILE A 721 -21.02 5.66 29.79
C ILE A 721 -19.63 6.24 29.90
N TYR A 722 -18.96 6.37 28.77
CA TYR A 722 -17.73 7.14 28.60
C TYR A 722 -18.10 8.60 28.44
N ALA A 723 -18.33 9.24 29.58
CA ALA A 723 -18.82 10.60 29.65
C ALA A 723 -17.66 11.60 29.65
N VAL A 724 -17.81 12.67 28.87
CA VAL A 724 -16.92 13.83 28.96
C VAL A 724 -17.40 14.73 30.09
N GLY A 725 -16.50 15.14 30.98
CA GLY A 725 -16.86 15.97 32.15
C GLY A 725 -17.60 17.25 31.74
N LYS A 726 -17.14 17.95 30.70
CA LYS A 726 -17.82 19.13 30.19
C LYS A 726 -19.22 18.84 29.63
N ALA A 727 -19.42 17.70 28.98
CA ALA A 727 -20.73 17.30 28.46
C ALA A 727 -21.75 17.09 29.59
N TYR A 728 -21.34 16.51 30.72
CA TYR A 728 -22.20 16.36 31.91
C TYR A 728 -22.49 17.70 32.60
N GLU A 729 -21.57 18.67 32.59
CA GLU A 729 -21.88 20.03 33.08
C GLU A 729 -22.99 20.70 32.26
N GLN A 730 -23.01 20.45 30.94
CA GLN A 730 -24.03 21.00 30.05
C GLN A 730 -25.37 20.26 30.19
N GLN A 731 -25.35 18.98 30.56
CA GLN A 731 -26.54 18.13 30.65
C GLN A 731 -26.53 17.26 31.93
N PRO A 732 -26.64 17.87 33.13
CA PRO A 732 -26.58 17.13 34.40
C PRO A 732 -27.75 16.15 34.58
N GLU A 733 -28.87 16.37 33.89
CA GLU A 733 -30.00 15.44 33.90
C GLU A 733 -29.65 14.06 33.31
N ILE A 734 -28.76 14.01 32.32
CA ILE A 734 -28.28 12.74 31.75
C ILE A 734 -27.38 12.01 32.75
N ALA A 735 -26.49 12.73 33.44
CA ALA A 735 -25.69 12.15 34.51
C ALA A 735 -26.57 11.52 35.61
N ALA A 736 -27.61 12.25 36.02
CA ALA A 736 -28.57 11.77 37.00
C ALA A 736 -29.36 10.54 36.50
N ALA A 737 -29.81 10.54 35.25
CA ALA A 737 -30.52 9.41 34.66
C ALA A 737 -29.66 8.15 34.57
N CYS A 738 -28.40 8.27 34.12
CA CYS A 738 -27.47 7.15 34.07
C CYS A 738 -27.27 6.51 35.46
N GLU A 739 -27.06 7.33 36.49
CA GLU A 739 -26.86 6.83 37.85
C GLU A 739 -28.14 6.18 38.42
N GLN A 740 -29.30 6.80 38.21
CA GLN A 740 -30.59 6.26 38.64
C GLN A 740 -30.94 4.94 37.94
N GLY A 741 -30.57 4.80 36.66
CA GLY A 741 -30.70 3.58 35.87
C GLY A 741 -29.70 2.48 36.25
N GLY A 742 -28.78 2.74 37.19
CA GLY A 742 -27.77 1.77 37.61
C GLY A 742 -26.65 1.56 36.60
N HIS A 743 -26.48 2.48 35.65
CA HIS A 743 -25.39 2.47 34.68
C HIS A 743 -24.09 3.00 35.31
N GLU A 744 -22.96 2.59 34.74
CA GLU A 744 -21.65 3.08 35.17
C GLU A 744 -21.28 4.36 34.42
N THR A 745 -20.77 5.36 35.12
CA THR A 745 -20.04 6.48 34.50
C THR A 745 -18.54 6.26 34.64
N ALA A 746 -17.86 6.11 33.51
CA ALA A 746 -16.41 6.12 33.41
C ALA A 746 -15.93 7.39 32.69
N SER A 747 -14.76 7.88 33.05
CA SER A 747 -14.26 9.16 32.55
C SER A 747 -13.81 9.03 31.11
N HIS A 748 -14.40 9.86 30.25
CA HIS A 748 -13.93 10.17 28.91
C HIS A 748 -13.30 11.56 28.87
N CYS A 749 -12.40 11.82 29.82
CA CYS A 749 -11.70 13.09 30.07
C CYS A 749 -12.62 14.32 30.31
N TYR A 750 -12.04 15.51 30.54
CA TYR A 750 -12.82 16.73 30.79
C TYR A 750 -13.36 17.35 29.50
N ARG A 751 -12.57 17.35 28.43
CA ARG A 751 -12.91 17.84 27.09
C ARG A 751 -12.58 16.81 26.04
N TRP A 752 -13.45 16.64 25.05
CA TRP A 752 -13.23 15.73 23.93
C TRP A 752 -12.36 16.37 22.85
N ILE A 753 -11.06 16.41 23.11
CA ILE A 753 -10.03 17.02 22.26
C ILE A 753 -8.83 16.07 22.15
N ASP A 754 -7.84 16.43 21.33
CA ASP A 754 -6.62 15.63 21.18
C ASP A 754 -5.60 15.99 22.27
N TYR A 755 -5.23 15.02 23.11
CA TYR A 755 -4.23 15.19 24.17
C TYR A 755 -2.82 14.78 23.74
N THR A 756 -2.64 14.21 22.54
CA THR A 756 -1.38 13.59 22.07
C THR A 756 -0.16 14.46 22.33
N LEU A 757 -0.27 15.78 22.09
CA LEU A 757 0.80 16.77 22.25
C LEU A 757 0.59 17.74 23.42
N MET A 758 -0.46 17.58 24.21
CA MET A 758 -0.77 18.46 25.35
C MET A 758 0.28 18.31 26.45
N ASP A 759 0.79 19.39 27.02
CA ASP A 759 1.77 19.31 28.10
C ASP A 759 1.19 18.68 29.39
N ALA A 760 2.07 18.17 30.25
CA ALA A 760 1.67 17.42 31.44
C ALA A 760 0.89 18.26 32.46
N GLU A 761 1.19 19.55 32.60
CA GLU A 761 0.54 20.43 33.57
C GLU A 761 -0.92 20.72 33.14
N THR A 762 -1.11 21.06 31.86
CA THR A 762 -2.44 21.28 31.30
C THR A 762 -3.29 20.01 31.34
N GLU A 763 -2.71 18.85 30.99
CA GLU A 763 -3.42 17.59 31.04
C GLU A 763 -3.79 17.17 32.48
N GLU A 764 -2.89 17.35 33.45
CA GLU A 764 -3.18 17.11 34.86
C GLU A 764 -4.34 17.99 35.36
N LYS A 765 -4.34 19.27 34.97
CA LYS A 765 -5.44 20.19 35.26
C LYS A 765 -6.76 19.68 34.69
N HIS A 766 -6.77 19.20 33.44
CA HIS A 766 -7.97 18.62 32.84
C HIS A 766 -8.43 17.35 33.58
N ILE A 767 -7.52 16.50 34.07
CA ILE A 767 -7.89 15.31 34.86
C ILE A 767 -8.60 15.74 36.15
N ARG A 768 -8.06 16.73 36.86
CA ARG A 768 -8.69 17.26 38.09
C ARG A 768 -10.06 17.91 37.81
N GLN A 769 -10.16 18.66 36.71
CA GLN A 769 -11.44 19.26 36.28
C GLN A 769 -12.48 18.19 35.95
N ALA A 770 -12.07 17.08 35.31
CA ALA A 770 -12.97 15.97 35.05
C ALA A 770 -13.52 15.39 36.36
N VAL A 771 -12.64 15.08 37.33
CA VAL A 771 -13.03 14.55 38.64
C VAL A 771 -14.02 15.47 39.36
N GLU A 772 -13.73 16.77 39.41
CA GLU A 772 -14.63 17.74 40.05
C GLU A 772 -15.97 17.86 39.33
N SER A 773 -15.96 17.86 37.99
CA SER A 773 -17.19 17.87 37.19
C SER A 773 -18.07 16.66 37.49
N PHE A 774 -17.52 15.44 37.48
CA PHE A 774 -18.30 14.23 37.79
C PHE A 774 -18.84 14.25 39.22
N LYS A 775 -18.02 14.64 40.19
CA LYS A 775 -18.45 14.78 41.58
C LYS A 775 -19.60 15.77 41.73
N LYS A 776 -19.59 16.87 40.97
CA LYS A 776 -20.63 17.89 40.99
C LYS A 776 -21.92 17.46 40.28
N THR A 777 -21.80 16.68 39.21
CA THR A 777 -22.93 16.31 38.34
C THR A 777 -23.59 14.98 38.72
N SER A 778 -22.88 14.10 39.45
CA SER A 778 -23.43 12.87 40.02
C SER A 778 -24.37 13.17 41.20
N PRO A 779 -25.62 12.65 41.20
CA PRO A 779 -26.53 12.78 42.34
C PRO A 779 -25.97 12.27 43.68
N SER A 780 -25.14 11.22 43.69
CA SER A 780 -24.49 10.72 44.91
C SER A 780 -23.07 11.24 45.14
N GLY A 781 -22.58 12.12 44.25
CA GLY A 781 -21.21 12.63 44.29
C GLY A 781 -20.15 11.57 43.95
N LYS A 782 -20.55 10.51 43.23
CA LYS A 782 -19.64 9.47 42.74
C LYS A 782 -18.67 10.05 41.72
N VAL A 783 -17.44 9.57 41.80
CA VAL A 783 -16.39 9.84 40.82
C VAL A 783 -16.10 8.57 40.04
N PRO A 784 -15.75 8.67 38.74
CA PRO A 784 -15.40 7.51 37.93
C PRO A 784 -14.26 6.71 38.54
N VAL A 785 -14.36 5.38 38.52
CA VAL A 785 -13.26 4.48 38.86
C VAL A 785 -12.50 3.97 37.62
N GLY A 786 -12.98 4.33 36.43
CA GLY A 786 -12.44 3.91 35.14
C GLY A 786 -12.16 5.08 34.20
N TRP A 787 -11.15 4.95 33.34
CA TRP A 787 -10.76 5.98 32.37
C TRP A 787 -10.58 5.44 30.95
N TYR A 788 -10.98 6.25 29.97
CA TYR A 788 -10.70 6.08 28.55
C TYR A 788 -10.54 7.46 27.90
N TYR A 789 -9.41 7.76 27.28
CA TYR A 789 -9.24 9.01 26.53
C TYR A 789 -9.71 8.88 25.07
N GLY A 790 -9.39 7.76 24.42
CA GLY A 790 -9.50 7.60 22.96
C GLY A 790 -8.46 8.40 22.16
N ARG A 791 -7.99 9.53 22.70
CA ARG A 791 -6.90 10.37 22.16
C ARG A 791 -5.88 10.75 23.25
N PRO A 792 -5.25 9.77 23.92
CA PRO A 792 -4.34 10.03 25.04
C PRO A 792 -2.99 10.59 24.58
N SER A 793 -2.33 11.30 25.49
CA SER A 793 -0.90 11.60 25.42
C SER A 793 -0.06 10.40 25.88
N PRO A 794 1.26 10.38 25.59
CA PRO A 794 2.19 9.41 26.20
C PRO A 794 2.30 9.49 27.73
N ARG A 795 1.63 10.45 28.39
CA ARG A 795 1.67 10.66 29.84
C ARG A 795 0.34 10.40 30.52
N SER A 796 -0.76 10.31 29.77
CA SER A 796 -2.12 10.21 30.30
C SER A 796 -2.26 9.13 31.37
N ARG A 797 -1.73 7.93 31.08
CA ARG A 797 -1.81 6.77 31.98
C ARG A 797 -1.20 7.07 33.35
N ALA A 798 0.00 7.64 33.36
CA ALA A 798 0.72 8.00 34.58
C ALA A 798 0.04 9.16 35.31
N LEU A 799 -0.39 10.19 34.57
CA LEU A 799 -1.06 11.36 35.14
C LEU A 799 -2.38 11.02 35.82
N ILE A 800 -3.20 10.13 35.24
CA ILE A 800 -4.44 9.68 35.89
C ILE A 800 -4.12 8.98 37.21
N SER A 801 -3.19 8.00 37.20
CA SER A 801 -2.81 7.28 38.43
C SER A 801 -2.27 8.25 39.49
N LYS A 802 -1.42 9.19 39.10
CA LYS A 802 -0.88 10.24 39.98
C LYS A 802 -2.00 11.06 40.62
N VAL A 803 -2.89 11.65 39.82
CA VAL A 803 -3.96 12.52 40.32
C VAL A 803 -4.93 11.75 41.22
N TYR A 804 -5.31 10.53 40.86
CA TYR A 804 -6.21 9.71 41.67
C TYR A 804 -5.61 9.41 43.03
N ARG A 805 -4.32 9.09 43.10
CA ARG A 805 -3.60 8.87 44.36
C ARG A 805 -3.53 10.13 45.21
N GLU A 806 -3.18 11.26 44.62
CA GLU A 806 -3.11 12.55 45.33
C GLU A 806 -4.46 13.01 45.87
N LEU A 807 -5.56 12.66 45.20
CA LEU A 807 -6.92 12.95 45.64
C LEU A 807 -7.50 11.86 46.56
N GLY A 808 -6.79 10.75 46.80
CA GLY A 808 -7.26 9.63 47.61
C GLY A 808 -8.45 8.87 47.01
N LEU A 809 -8.51 8.78 45.68
CA LEU A 809 -9.59 8.13 44.92
C LEU A 809 -9.18 6.74 44.41
N GLU A 810 -10.16 5.85 44.27
CA GLU A 810 -9.95 4.53 43.66
C GLU A 810 -9.86 4.67 42.13
N LEU A 811 -8.72 4.25 41.55
CA LEU A 811 -8.60 3.99 40.11
C LEU A 811 -8.64 2.47 39.90
N LEU A 812 -9.76 1.96 39.42
CA LEU A 812 -9.99 0.54 39.22
C LEU A 812 -9.40 0.03 37.90
N TYR A 813 -9.57 0.78 36.81
CA TYR A 813 -9.06 0.38 35.49
C TYR A 813 -8.77 1.57 34.56
N GLN A 814 -7.96 1.31 33.53
CA GLN A 814 -7.85 2.18 32.34
C GLN A 814 -8.10 1.37 31.07
N ALA A 815 -8.62 2.03 30.04
CA ALA A 815 -9.13 1.35 28.84
C ALA A 815 -8.54 1.84 27.51
N ASP A 816 -7.52 2.69 27.53
CA ASP A 816 -6.75 3.05 26.33
C ASP A 816 -5.80 1.91 25.91
N THR A 817 -6.39 0.76 25.60
CA THR A 817 -5.75 -0.43 25.03
C THR A 817 -6.72 -1.19 24.15
N TYR A 818 -6.20 -1.92 23.15
CA TYR A 818 -6.97 -2.67 22.15
C TYR A 818 -6.40 -4.09 21.98
N ALA A 819 -5.66 -4.57 22.98
CA ALA A 819 -4.67 -5.62 22.80
C ALA A 819 -5.14 -7.04 23.14
N ASP A 820 -6.40 -7.24 23.59
CA ASP A 820 -6.88 -8.55 24.04
C ASP A 820 -8.42 -8.60 24.13
N ASP A 821 -9.00 -9.79 24.26
CA ASP A 821 -10.43 -10.05 24.52
C ASP A 821 -10.71 -10.32 26.02
N LEU A 822 -9.68 -10.18 26.87
CA LEU A 822 -9.74 -10.28 28.33
C LEU A 822 -8.99 -9.12 29.01
N PRO A 823 -9.38 -8.69 30.22
CA PRO A 823 -8.61 -7.72 31.00
C PRO A 823 -7.22 -8.25 31.34
N TYR A 824 -6.24 -7.39 31.56
CA TYR A 824 -4.89 -7.81 31.96
C TYR A 824 -4.20 -6.77 32.84
N TRP A 825 -3.24 -7.21 33.65
CA TRP A 825 -2.50 -6.32 34.56
C TRP A 825 -1.23 -5.78 33.92
N ILE A 826 -0.91 -4.53 34.24
CA ILE A 826 0.43 -3.95 34.06
C ILE A 826 0.93 -3.39 35.40
N PRO A 827 2.24 -3.23 35.61
CA PRO A 827 2.75 -2.42 36.72
C PRO A 827 2.18 -1.01 36.68
N ASP A 828 1.78 -0.47 37.83
CA ASP A 828 1.34 0.92 37.91
C ASP A 828 2.52 1.86 37.55
N PRO A 829 2.30 2.86 36.70
CA PRO A 829 3.39 3.73 36.22
C PRO A 829 3.97 4.66 37.30
N ILE A 830 3.28 4.89 38.41
CA ILE A 830 3.70 5.79 39.50
C ILE A 830 4.38 5.01 40.62
N VAL A 831 3.81 3.87 41.03
CA VAL A 831 4.35 3.06 42.14
C VAL A 831 5.13 1.82 41.67
N GLY A 832 5.22 1.61 40.36
CA GLY A 832 5.96 0.52 39.74
C GLY A 832 5.35 -0.85 40.01
N ALA A 833 6.20 -1.88 40.04
CA ALA A 833 5.81 -3.28 40.23
C ALA A 833 5.15 -3.60 41.59
N SER A 834 5.07 -2.63 42.52
CA SER A 834 4.46 -2.82 43.84
C SER A 834 2.92 -2.90 43.77
N GLU A 835 2.31 -2.28 42.77
CA GLU A 835 0.87 -2.34 42.52
C GLU A 835 0.58 -2.51 41.02
N GLY A 836 -0.56 -3.12 40.71
CA GLY A 836 -1.00 -3.31 39.33
C GLY A 836 -2.04 -2.28 38.92
N LEU A 837 -1.95 -1.81 37.68
CA LEU A 837 -3.02 -1.09 36.99
C LEU A 837 -3.73 -2.06 36.05
N LEU A 838 -5.06 -2.20 36.22
CA LEU A 838 -5.84 -3.09 35.36
C LEU A 838 -6.13 -2.40 34.03
N MET A 839 -5.78 -3.07 32.95
CA MET A 839 -6.07 -2.66 31.59
C MET A 839 -7.30 -3.39 31.07
N MET A 840 -8.31 -2.62 30.64
CA MET A 840 -9.58 -3.10 30.09
C MET A 840 -9.65 -2.80 28.59
N PRO A 841 -9.45 -3.79 27.71
CA PRO A 841 -9.52 -3.58 26.26
C PRO A 841 -10.76 -2.84 25.76
N TYR A 842 -10.57 -1.91 24.82
CA TYR A 842 -11.60 -1.24 24.05
C TYR A 842 -11.57 -1.73 22.60
N THR A 843 -12.50 -1.28 21.77
CA THR A 843 -12.59 -1.74 20.38
C THR A 843 -12.91 -0.63 19.39
N TYR A 844 -12.21 -0.67 18.25
CA TYR A 844 -12.65 0.01 17.03
C TYR A 844 -13.44 -0.93 16.12
N ASP A 845 -13.53 -2.21 16.45
CA ASP A 845 -14.12 -3.21 15.57
C ASP A 845 -15.65 -3.17 15.60
N VAL A 846 -16.25 -3.52 16.74
CA VAL A 846 -17.69 -3.39 17.00
C VAL A 846 -17.97 -1.99 17.54
N ASN A 847 -17.84 -1.00 16.67
CA ASN A 847 -17.96 0.42 17.01
C ASN A 847 -18.75 1.19 15.94
N ASP A 848 -19.82 1.88 16.35
CA ASP A 848 -20.73 2.58 15.42
C ASP A 848 -20.10 3.81 14.75
N PHE A 849 -18.94 4.30 15.21
CA PHE A 849 -18.21 5.36 14.52
C PHE A 849 -17.86 4.99 13.06
N LYS A 850 -17.78 3.68 12.77
CA LYS A 850 -17.59 3.12 11.43
C LYS A 850 -18.71 3.51 10.45
N PHE A 851 -19.84 4.06 10.88
CA PHE A 851 -20.80 4.69 9.96
C PHE A 851 -20.26 5.96 9.28
N PHE A 852 -19.21 6.59 9.82
CA PHE A 852 -18.66 7.88 9.34
C PHE A 852 -17.25 7.80 8.77
N VAL A 853 -16.61 6.63 8.80
CA VAL A 853 -15.27 6.43 8.23
C VAL A 853 -15.33 5.41 7.10
N ALA A 854 -14.64 5.67 5.99
CA ALA A 854 -14.50 4.71 4.90
C ALA A 854 -13.38 3.71 5.23
N PRO A 855 -13.54 2.40 4.96
CA PRO A 855 -14.62 1.74 4.20
C PRO A 855 -15.76 1.18 5.09
N GLY A 856 -16.12 1.83 6.20
CA GLY A 856 -16.97 1.27 7.26
C GLY A 856 -18.42 0.90 6.89
N PHE A 857 -19.33 0.90 7.87
CA PHE A 857 -20.64 0.28 7.68
C PHE A 857 -21.55 1.07 6.74
N GLY A 858 -21.73 0.58 5.51
CA GLY A 858 -22.61 1.18 4.50
C GLY A 858 -24.11 1.02 4.77
N SER A 859 -24.50 0.18 5.74
CA SER A 859 -25.89 0.03 6.16
C SER A 859 -26.01 -0.36 7.63
N SER A 860 -27.18 -0.11 8.22
CA SER A 860 -27.49 -0.53 9.60
C SER A 860 -27.43 -2.06 9.77
N MET A 861 -27.84 -2.82 8.74
CA MET A 861 -27.75 -4.28 8.78
C MET A 861 -26.31 -4.78 8.77
N ALA A 862 -25.40 -4.13 8.03
CA ALA A 862 -23.99 -4.50 8.05
C ALA A 862 -23.38 -4.37 9.45
N TYR A 863 -23.74 -3.32 10.21
CA TYR A 863 -23.33 -3.19 11.61
C TYR A 863 -23.90 -4.32 12.49
N PHE A 864 -25.20 -4.63 12.35
CA PHE A 864 -25.83 -5.70 13.11
C PHE A 864 -25.20 -7.07 12.83
N GLU A 865 -24.98 -7.40 11.57
CA GLU A 865 -24.36 -8.66 11.14
C GLU A 865 -22.93 -8.78 11.68
N HIS A 866 -22.16 -7.69 11.65
CA HIS A 866 -20.81 -7.63 12.20
C HIS A 866 -20.80 -7.83 13.73
N ALA A 867 -21.65 -7.10 14.46
CA ALA A 867 -21.79 -7.23 15.91
C ALA A 867 -22.24 -8.64 16.32
N LYS A 868 -23.20 -9.21 15.57
CA LYS A 868 -23.66 -10.59 15.76
C LYS A 868 -22.55 -11.59 15.51
N GLY A 869 -21.76 -11.42 14.45
CA GLY A 869 -20.62 -12.28 14.15
C GLY A 869 -19.58 -12.29 15.27
N ALA A 870 -19.20 -11.11 15.76
CA ALA A 870 -18.28 -10.99 16.89
C ALA A 870 -18.81 -11.66 18.16
N PHE A 871 -20.09 -11.47 18.47
CA PHE A 871 -20.73 -12.14 19.60
C PHE A 871 -20.76 -13.66 19.44
N ASP A 872 -21.19 -14.17 18.28
CA ASP A 872 -21.33 -15.61 18.05
C ASP A 872 -19.96 -16.32 18.14
N THR A 873 -18.88 -15.69 17.65
CA THR A 873 -17.51 -16.20 17.80
C THR A 873 -17.13 -16.35 19.27
N LEU A 874 -17.22 -15.27 20.08
CA LEU A 874 -16.86 -15.34 21.50
C LEU A 874 -17.79 -16.26 22.31
N TYR A 875 -19.05 -16.36 21.90
CA TYR A 875 -20.01 -17.25 22.52
C TYR A 875 -19.65 -18.73 22.27
N GLU A 876 -19.29 -19.10 21.03
CA GLU A 876 -18.82 -20.44 20.68
C GLU A 876 -17.50 -20.79 21.41
N GLU A 877 -16.56 -19.86 21.47
CA GLU A 877 -15.33 -20.02 22.25
C GLU A 877 -15.63 -20.25 23.75
N GLY A 878 -16.58 -19.50 24.29
CA GLY A 878 -17.10 -19.70 25.64
C GLY A 878 -17.74 -21.06 25.88
N GLU A 879 -18.53 -21.57 24.93
CA GLU A 879 -19.07 -22.94 24.96
C GLU A 879 -17.96 -23.99 24.96
N ASN A 880 -16.86 -23.72 24.26
CA ASN A 880 -15.64 -24.53 24.22
C ASN A 880 -14.71 -24.32 25.43
N GLY A 881 -15.12 -23.53 26.43
CA GLY A 881 -14.39 -23.34 27.69
C GLY A 881 -13.37 -22.21 27.69
N GLN A 882 -13.39 -21.34 26.68
CA GLN A 882 -12.54 -20.13 26.58
C GLN A 882 -13.41 -18.86 26.51
N PRO A 883 -14.17 -18.52 27.57
CA PRO A 883 -15.07 -17.38 27.52
C PRO A 883 -14.28 -16.05 27.49
N GLY A 884 -14.57 -15.20 26.51
CA GLY A 884 -14.05 -13.83 26.39
C GLY A 884 -15.05 -12.76 26.87
N TYR A 885 -14.74 -11.48 26.65
CA TYR A 885 -15.75 -10.42 26.74
C TYR A 885 -15.78 -9.51 25.50
N LEU A 886 -17.01 -9.20 25.05
CA LEU A 886 -17.26 -8.32 23.91
C LEU A 886 -17.49 -6.89 24.39
N THR A 887 -16.76 -5.94 23.82
CA THR A 887 -17.12 -4.52 23.91
C THR A 887 -17.94 -4.11 22.70
N VAL A 888 -19.06 -3.43 22.92
CA VAL A 888 -19.89 -2.82 21.88
C VAL A 888 -19.90 -1.31 22.08
N ALA A 889 -19.14 -0.61 21.24
CA ALA A 889 -18.93 0.82 21.34
C ALA A 889 -19.95 1.61 20.51
N LEU A 890 -20.57 2.61 21.13
CA LEU A 890 -21.70 3.36 20.63
C LEU A 890 -21.50 4.87 20.84
N HIS A 891 -22.13 5.68 20.00
CA HIS A 891 -22.21 7.13 20.15
C HIS A 891 -23.67 7.57 20.01
N ALA A 892 -24.16 8.33 20.98
CA ALA A 892 -25.57 8.73 21.04
C ALA A 892 -26.04 9.44 19.75
N ARG A 893 -25.20 10.33 19.19
CA ARG A 893 -25.48 11.04 17.94
C ARG A 893 -25.43 10.17 16.67
N VAL A 894 -24.86 8.97 16.73
CA VAL A 894 -24.62 8.09 15.57
C VAL A 894 -25.66 6.97 15.51
N ILE A 895 -25.50 5.91 16.31
CA ILE A 895 -26.44 4.77 16.35
C ILE A 895 -27.82 5.19 16.84
N GLY A 896 -27.90 6.26 17.63
CA GLY A 896 -29.16 6.78 18.15
C GLY A 896 -30.11 7.27 17.04
N ARG A 897 -29.66 7.48 15.80
CA ARG A 897 -30.53 7.97 14.71
C ARG A 897 -31.51 6.91 14.19
N PRO A 898 -32.73 7.26 13.76
CA PRO A 898 -33.76 6.28 13.43
C PRO A 898 -33.39 5.30 12.30
N GLY A 899 -32.53 5.71 11.36
CA GLY A 899 -32.05 4.83 10.29
C GLY A 899 -30.99 3.81 10.73
N ARG A 900 -30.28 4.06 11.83
CA ARG A 900 -29.19 3.21 12.36
C ARG A 900 -29.61 2.42 13.60
N PHE A 901 -30.48 3.00 14.42
CA PHE A 901 -30.98 2.41 15.67
C PHE A 901 -31.55 0.99 15.57
N PRO A 902 -32.23 0.58 14.47
CA PRO A 902 -32.70 -0.80 14.35
C PRO A 902 -31.58 -1.85 14.47
N ALA A 903 -30.32 -1.51 14.17
CA ALA A 903 -29.20 -2.44 14.26
C ALA A 903 -28.88 -2.79 15.71
N ILE A 904 -28.68 -1.78 16.58
CA ILE A 904 -28.39 -2.02 17.99
C ILE A 904 -29.59 -2.63 18.72
N LYS A 905 -30.81 -2.21 18.36
CA LYS A 905 -32.03 -2.82 18.91
C LYS A 905 -32.09 -4.32 18.61
N GLN A 906 -31.88 -4.71 17.35
CA GLN A 906 -31.87 -6.12 16.97
C GLN A 906 -30.75 -6.90 17.66
N PHE A 907 -29.57 -6.30 17.82
CA PHE A 907 -28.46 -6.95 18.53
C PHE A 907 -28.79 -7.20 20.01
N VAL A 908 -29.34 -6.20 20.71
CA VAL A 908 -29.80 -6.34 22.10
C VAL A 908 -30.89 -7.41 22.22
N GLU A 909 -31.87 -7.40 21.31
CA GLU A 909 -32.95 -8.40 21.29
C GLU A 909 -32.42 -9.81 20.97
N TYR A 910 -31.40 -9.94 20.13
CA TYR A 910 -30.75 -11.20 19.79
C TYR A 910 -29.99 -11.81 20.97
N ILE A 911 -29.10 -11.05 21.61
CA ILE A 911 -28.31 -11.58 22.73
C ILE A 911 -29.19 -11.85 23.97
N SER A 912 -30.30 -11.12 24.13
CA SER A 912 -31.27 -11.38 25.21
C SER A 912 -31.92 -12.76 25.12
N GLN A 913 -31.89 -13.40 23.94
CA GLN A 913 -32.46 -14.72 23.71
C GLN A 913 -31.44 -15.86 23.91
N LYS A 914 -30.17 -15.51 24.14
CA LYS A 914 -29.08 -16.48 24.32
C LYS A 914 -28.90 -16.81 25.80
N GLU A 915 -28.74 -18.09 26.09
CA GLU A 915 -28.49 -18.56 27.46
C GLU A 915 -27.05 -18.22 27.87
N GLY A 916 -26.79 -17.98 29.16
CA GLY A 916 -25.42 -17.83 29.65
C GLY A 916 -24.67 -16.60 29.12
N VAL A 917 -25.37 -15.50 28.78
CA VAL A 917 -24.76 -14.20 28.48
C VAL A 917 -24.76 -13.32 29.72
N TRP A 918 -23.61 -12.77 30.07
CA TRP A 918 -23.51 -11.81 31.17
C TRP A 918 -23.34 -10.39 30.62
N VAL A 919 -24.42 -9.61 30.57
CA VAL A 919 -24.33 -8.19 30.22
C VAL A 919 -23.94 -7.39 31.46
N ALA A 920 -22.80 -6.70 31.40
CA ALA A 920 -22.18 -6.08 32.56
C ALA A 920 -21.52 -4.73 32.24
N THR A 921 -21.43 -3.87 33.26
CA THR A 921 -20.61 -2.66 33.20
C THR A 921 -19.12 -3.01 33.26
N ARG A 922 -18.25 -2.11 32.82
CA ARG A 922 -16.80 -2.28 32.90
C ARG A 922 -16.33 -2.36 34.35
N GLU A 923 -16.92 -1.57 35.25
CA GLU A 923 -16.67 -1.69 36.69
C GLU A 923 -16.96 -3.10 37.20
N GLN A 924 -18.10 -3.69 36.82
CA GLN A 924 -18.46 -5.06 37.23
C GLN A 924 -17.45 -6.09 36.70
N ILE A 925 -17.07 -5.99 35.43
CA ILE A 925 -16.06 -6.88 34.82
C ILE A 925 -14.70 -6.70 35.51
N ALA A 926 -14.27 -5.47 35.75
CA ALA A 926 -13.00 -5.15 36.38
C ALA A 926 -12.92 -5.64 37.84
N ARG A 927 -14.00 -5.47 38.62
CA ARG A 927 -14.08 -5.99 40.00
C ARG A 927 -14.04 -7.53 40.00
N HIS A 928 -14.83 -8.17 39.14
CA HIS A 928 -14.82 -9.63 38.98
C HIS A 928 -13.42 -10.14 38.61
N TRP A 929 -12.77 -9.51 37.63
CA TRP A 929 -11.43 -9.89 37.20
C TRP A 929 -10.41 -9.74 38.32
N LYS A 930 -10.44 -8.63 39.08
CA LYS A 930 -9.55 -8.38 40.21
C LYS A 930 -9.72 -9.40 41.34
N GLU A 931 -10.93 -9.92 41.54
CA GLU A 931 -11.21 -10.98 42.51
C GLU A 931 -10.68 -12.35 42.05
N GLN A 932 -10.87 -12.71 40.78
CA GLN A 932 -10.42 -14.00 40.22
C GLN A 932 -8.91 -14.04 39.95
N TYR A 933 -8.37 -12.93 39.48
CA TYR A 933 -6.99 -12.76 39.04
C TYR A 933 -6.39 -11.52 39.74
N PRO A 934 -6.10 -11.58 41.05
CA PRO A 934 -5.45 -10.46 41.73
C PRO A 934 -4.07 -10.20 41.15
N TYR A 935 -3.64 -8.93 41.15
CA TYR A 935 -2.31 -8.55 40.67
C TYR A 935 -1.22 -9.31 41.44
N GLN A 936 -0.31 -9.91 40.69
CA GLN A 936 0.90 -10.52 41.22
C GLN A 936 2.09 -9.68 40.79
N ALA A 937 2.78 -9.07 41.76
CA ALA A 937 4.00 -8.34 41.51
C ALA A 937 5.00 -9.26 40.78
N PRO A 938 5.62 -8.82 39.67
CA PRO A 938 6.67 -9.58 39.01
C PRO A 938 7.75 -9.97 40.03
N THR A 939 7.96 -11.26 40.25
CA THR A 939 9.11 -11.73 41.02
C THR A 939 10.37 -11.29 40.29
N SER A 940 11.21 -10.50 40.95
CA SER A 940 12.53 -10.10 40.45
C SER A 940 13.28 -11.34 39.96
N ALA A 941 13.48 -11.44 38.64
CA ALA A 941 14.28 -12.49 38.02
C ALA A 941 15.77 -12.27 38.28
#